data_AF-A0A972EL11-F1
#
_entry.id   AF-A0A972EL11-F1
#
_cell.length_a   1.000
_cell.length_b   1.000
_cell.length_c   1.000
_cell.angle_alpha   90.00
_cell.angle_beta   90.00
_cell.angle_gamma   90.00
#
_symmetry.space_group_name_H-M   'P 1'
#
loop_
_entity.id
_entity.type
_entity.pdbx_description
1 polymer ?
#
loop_
_entity_poly.entity_id
_entity_poly.type
_entity_poly.pdbx_seq_one_letter_code
_entity_poly.pdbx_strand_id
1 'polypeptide(L)'
;MLSTAIKRISNEFLEEAKQSPNLFADMASMETYLAESYGERILIELLQNADDAASKNVSLLITDDTIFFANDGRPFSEEDIISICRSGASKKKRGEEIGFRGVGFKSTTALSTQIIIASNDAFFTFSKNKCSEILQTDLSKVPTVRIPFNLDKSDLEIDIVRKIDQLYSSGFTTVFIFKNSEISIIEQELRLFDANYLLFLRNIKTVNVDIENKKKYYSIKRESDNNGTIATLSSNDQLVQWWLPFLHGRHSTAFKINEKNEVIACGSGESVFHCYLPTLESCPYQLKMNGDFSTDPSRKHLIIDVNTRNTLKTISEDLLEIVQMIIKGEIAYTEILTFLTTRSSFSTISSTFADQFENALRQSVQILLHSQQITTINKYMLLDSEFSIEEKLFIRKYCMHFTSSSAVITDSKIEGFFDYFGTQFYSLNDYLYLLLEEGFVKKCSIKLFGKIFGYVIKRIRMSTIGRKDGFLIQDAFIKTTAEKVIMVSEITPQIKFSSEVIEAICSYISSGDWDWFCKTNKIKNDSLFINNVAKGIPPAKTREKKAAIAFVSRWRSAEQQCIDVEEALGNTAVYVGNRNLGYDIESKTKDGTMRYIEVKLIQPGSGNFTMTNNEYTSAHKYGKSYFIYAITQLDDGIRVTLINNPIESLSLEKRVKQWEWYCNSFTRENMDFLYE
;
A
#
# COMPACT_ATOMS: atom_id res chain seq x y z
N MET A 1 -34.01 3.45 39.68
CA MET A 1 -34.36 2.40 38.69
C MET A 1 -33.19 1.46 38.41
N LEU A 2 -31.99 1.94 38.07
CA LEU A 2 -30.85 1.06 37.75
C LEU A 2 -30.29 0.27 38.95
N SER A 3 -30.22 0.87 40.15
CA SER A 3 -29.84 0.13 41.38
C SER A 3 -30.74 -1.09 41.65
N THR A 4 -32.05 -0.94 41.45
CA THR A 4 -33.01 -2.05 41.57
C THR A 4 -32.74 -3.13 40.52
N ALA A 5 -32.47 -2.74 39.29
CA ALA A 5 -32.09 -3.67 38.21
C ALA A 5 -30.78 -4.40 38.53
N ILE A 6 -29.75 -3.72 39.04
CA ILE A 6 -28.48 -4.33 39.45
C ILE A 6 -28.71 -5.39 40.53
N LYS A 7 -29.49 -5.09 41.57
CA LYS A 7 -29.82 -6.06 42.63
C LYS A 7 -30.55 -7.29 42.06
N ARG A 8 -31.50 -7.08 41.15
CA ARG A 8 -32.21 -8.17 40.46
C ARG A 8 -31.25 -9.04 39.64
N ILE A 9 -30.43 -8.42 38.79
CA ILE A 9 -29.43 -9.09 37.94
C ILE A 9 -28.41 -9.85 38.79
N SER A 10 -27.92 -9.24 39.87
CA SER A 10 -27.01 -9.87 40.83
C SER A 10 -27.60 -11.16 41.38
N ASN A 11 -28.86 -11.13 41.83
CA ASN A 11 -29.53 -12.30 42.39
C ASN A 11 -29.72 -13.39 41.35
N GLU A 12 -30.11 -13.04 40.12
CA GLU A 12 -30.26 -13.98 39.01
C GLU A 12 -28.95 -14.74 38.72
N PHE A 13 -27.84 -14.02 38.56
CA PHE A 13 -26.55 -14.67 38.27
C PHE A 13 -25.95 -15.39 39.48
N LEU A 14 -26.24 -14.96 40.71
CA LEU A 14 -25.86 -15.70 41.93
C LEU A 14 -26.58 -17.04 42.00
N GLU A 15 -27.89 -17.07 41.72
CA GLU A 15 -28.65 -18.32 41.70
C GLU A 15 -28.20 -19.24 40.56
N GLU A 16 -27.90 -18.70 39.38
CA GLU A 16 -27.31 -19.47 38.27
C GLU A 16 -25.96 -20.10 38.67
N ALA A 17 -25.08 -19.33 39.32
CA ALA A 17 -23.79 -19.81 39.79
C ALA A 17 -23.91 -20.93 40.83
N LYS A 18 -24.88 -20.83 41.76
CA LYS A 18 -25.16 -21.89 42.75
C LYS A 18 -25.73 -23.15 42.10
N GLN A 19 -26.58 -22.99 41.07
CA GLN A 19 -27.18 -24.12 40.36
C GLN A 19 -26.18 -24.84 39.45
N SER A 20 -25.19 -24.12 38.91
CA SER A 20 -24.20 -24.65 37.96
C SER A 20 -22.76 -24.25 38.33
N PRO A 21 -22.21 -24.73 39.46
CA PRO A 21 -20.91 -24.30 39.97
C PRO A 21 -19.74 -24.68 39.05
N ASN A 22 -19.82 -25.81 38.35
CA ASN A 22 -18.78 -26.22 37.39
C ASN A 22 -18.73 -25.28 36.18
N LEU A 23 -19.88 -24.91 35.61
CA LEU A 23 -19.94 -23.95 34.51
C LEU A 23 -19.40 -22.57 34.92
N PHE A 24 -19.68 -22.15 36.16
CA PHE A 24 -19.16 -20.91 36.72
C PHE A 24 -17.62 -20.94 36.85
N ALA A 25 -17.05 -22.06 37.30
CA ALA A 25 -15.60 -22.25 37.35
C ALA A 25 -14.95 -22.33 35.95
N ASP A 26 -15.62 -22.96 34.98
CA ASP A 26 -15.17 -22.99 33.59
C ASP A 26 -15.13 -21.58 32.99
N MET A 27 -16.12 -20.73 33.32
CA MET A 27 -16.11 -19.32 32.93
C MET A 27 -14.94 -18.54 33.54
N ALA A 28 -14.59 -18.79 34.80
CA ALA A 28 -13.42 -18.18 35.44
C ALA A 28 -12.11 -18.57 34.72
N SER A 29 -12.00 -19.83 34.33
CA SER A 29 -10.86 -20.35 33.57
C SER A 29 -10.77 -19.70 32.18
N MET A 30 -11.90 -19.57 31.49
CA MET A 30 -11.98 -18.89 30.20
C MET A 30 -11.60 -17.41 30.30
N GLU A 31 -12.09 -16.70 31.31
CA GLU A 31 -11.75 -15.29 31.53
C GLU A 31 -10.26 -15.08 31.82
N THR A 32 -9.64 -15.96 32.61
CA THR A 32 -8.20 -15.94 32.87
C THR A 32 -7.40 -16.13 31.58
N TYR A 33 -7.79 -17.10 30.74
CA TYR A 33 -7.18 -17.29 29.42
C TYR A 33 -7.33 -16.05 28.52
N LEU A 34 -8.50 -15.39 28.55
CA LEU A 34 -8.72 -14.15 27.80
C LEU A 34 -7.82 -13.01 28.32
N ALA A 35 -7.67 -12.88 29.64
CA ALA A 35 -6.81 -11.88 30.27
C ALA A 35 -5.34 -12.06 29.87
N GLU A 36 -4.83 -13.30 29.90
CA GLU A 36 -3.44 -13.62 29.51
C GLU A 36 -3.19 -13.47 28.01
N SER A 37 -4.16 -13.86 27.17
CA SER A 37 -3.99 -13.84 25.71
C SER A 37 -4.25 -12.46 25.08
N TYR A 38 -5.04 -11.61 25.73
CA TYR A 38 -5.56 -10.36 25.16
C TYR A 38 -5.33 -9.13 26.04
N GLY A 39 -4.51 -9.25 27.09
CA GLY A 39 -4.20 -8.14 28.01
C GLY A 39 -3.44 -6.97 27.39
N GLU A 40 -2.92 -7.10 26.16
CA GLU A 40 -2.10 -6.06 25.50
C GLU A 40 -2.91 -5.03 24.67
N ARG A 41 -4.24 -5.01 24.76
CA ARG A 41 -5.13 -4.07 24.03
C ARG A 41 -6.31 -3.53 24.86
N ILE A 42 -6.15 -3.43 26.17
CA ILE A 42 -7.19 -3.00 27.09
C ILE A 42 -7.57 -1.53 26.85
N LEU A 43 -6.60 -0.64 26.59
CA LEU A 43 -6.87 0.77 26.30
C LEU A 43 -7.69 0.90 25.00
N ILE A 44 -7.35 0.11 23.98
CA ILE A 44 -8.09 0.03 22.71
C ILE A 44 -9.54 -0.38 22.97
N GLU A 45 -9.79 -1.43 23.76
CA GLU A 45 -11.16 -1.89 24.07
C GLU A 45 -11.96 -0.83 24.87
N LEU A 46 -11.33 -0.17 25.84
CA LEU A 46 -11.98 0.90 26.61
C LEU A 46 -12.33 2.11 25.74
N LEU A 47 -11.45 2.51 24.81
CA LEU A 47 -11.72 3.57 23.84
C LEU A 47 -12.86 3.19 22.88
N GLN A 48 -12.92 1.95 22.40
CA GLN A 48 -14.05 1.50 21.58
C GLN A 48 -15.37 1.55 22.33
N ASN A 49 -15.38 1.11 23.59
CA ASN A 49 -16.60 1.15 24.42
C ASN A 49 -17.06 2.60 24.66
N ALA A 50 -16.12 3.53 24.87
CA ALA A 50 -16.44 4.95 24.98
C ALA A 50 -16.95 5.54 23.66
N ASP A 51 -16.34 5.18 22.52
CA ASP A 51 -16.79 5.64 21.19
C ASP A 51 -18.18 5.10 20.83
N ASP A 52 -18.46 3.83 21.15
CA ASP A 52 -19.78 3.19 21.00
C ASP A 52 -20.84 3.87 21.88
N ALA A 53 -20.46 4.35 23.06
CA ALA A 53 -21.32 5.15 23.93
C ALA A 53 -21.47 6.60 23.45
N ALA A 54 -20.96 6.95 22.27
CA ALA A 54 -20.95 8.30 21.71
C ALA A 54 -20.22 9.35 22.58
N SER A 55 -19.20 8.92 23.32
CA SER A 55 -18.33 9.82 24.08
C SER A 55 -17.53 10.71 23.14
N LYS A 56 -17.39 11.99 23.52
CA LYS A 56 -16.51 12.97 22.87
C LYS A 56 -15.18 13.12 23.60
N ASN A 57 -15.18 12.95 24.92
CA ASN A 57 -14.02 13.16 25.77
C ASN A 57 -13.78 11.94 26.65
N VAL A 58 -12.53 11.47 26.66
CA VAL A 58 -12.07 10.39 27.53
C VAL A 58 -10.95 10.90 28.44
N SER A 59 -10.91 10.40 29.68
CA SER A 59 -9.82 10.65 30.61
C SER A 59 -9.35 9.35 31.25
N LEU A 60 -8.04 9.09 31.18
CA LEU A 60 -7.36 8.01 31.88
C LEU A 60 -6.49 8.63 32.98
N LEU A 61 -6.73 8.27 34.24
CA LEU A 61 -5.95 8.74 35.38
C LEU A 61 -5.40 7.53 36.13
N ILE A 62 -4.12 7.58 36.47
CA ILE A 62 -3.45 6.55 37.27
C ILE A 62 -2.89 7.21 38.52
N THR A 63 -3.35 6.75 39.67
CA THR A 63 -2.91 7.21 41.00
C THR A 63 -2.71 6.02 41.90
N ASP A 64 -1.52 5.90 42.49
CA ASP A 64 -1.10 4.75 43.29
C ASP A 64 -1.27 3.44 42.49
N ASP A 65 -2.09 2.51 42.96
CA ASP A 65 -2.43 1.25 42.29
C ASP A 65 -3.83 1.28 41.63
N THR A 66 -4.43 2.46 41.47
CA THR A 66 -5.81 2.61 40.98
C THR A 66 -5.86 3.32 39.63
N ILE A 67 -6.57 2.71 38.67
CA ILE A 67 -6.78 3.27 37.33
C ILE A 67 -8.22 3.76 37.22
N PHE A 68 -8.39 5.02 36.82
CA PHE A 68 -9.68 5.63 36.51
C PHE A 68 -9.79 5.87 35.00
N PHE A 69 -10.73 5.20 34.34
CA PHE A 69 -11.07 5.46 32.94
C PHE A 69 -12.46 6.10 32.87
N ALA A 70 -12.52 7.38 32.52
CA ALA A 70 -13.74 8.18 32.46
C ALA A 70 -14.11 8.52 31.02
N ASN A 71 -15.41 8.52 30.73
CA ASN A 71 -15.95 8.97 29.45
C ASN A 71 -17.27 9.74 29.66
N ASP A 72 -17.57 10.65 28.73
CA ASP A 72 -18.75 11.52 28.74
C ASP A 72 -19.89 11.02 27.83
N GLY A 73 -19.86 9.74 27.47
CA GLY A 73 -20.87 9.12 26.61
C GLY A 73 -22.21 8.87 27.32
N ARG A 74 -23.05 8.07 26.66
CA ARG A 74 -24.32 7.60 27.23
C ARG A 74 -24.05 6.78 28.50
N PRO A 75 -24.70 7.09 29.63
CA PRO A 75 -24.65 6.28 30.84
C PRO A 75 -25.15 4.84 30.60
N PHE A 76 -24.72 3.92 31.46
CA PHE A 76 -25.17 2.52 31.44
C PHE A 76 -26.70 2.41 31.54
N SER A 77 -27.26 1.57 30.68
CA SER A 77 -28.62 1.06 30.78
C SER A 77 -28.63 -0.31 31.46
N GLU A 78 -29.82 -0.78 31.83
CA GLU A 78 -30.01 -2.14 32.34
C GLU A 78 -29.55 -3.21 31.34
N GLU A 79 -29.76 -2.98 30.04
CA GLU A 79 -29.31 -3.89 29.00
C GLU A 79 -27.78 -3.95 28.89
N ASP A 80 -27.09 -2.83 29.07
CA ASP A 80 -25.62 -2.77 29.06
C ASP A 80 -25.04 -3.59 30.23
N ILE A 81 -25.66 -3.52 31.41
CA ILE A 81 -25.27 -4.30 32.59
C ILE A 81 -25.50 -5.80 32.35
N ILE A 82 -26.61 -6.18 31.74
CA ILE A 82 -26.85 -7.60 31.39
C ILE A 82 -25.81 -8.06 30.36
N SER A 83 -25.52 -7.24 29.35
CA SER A 83 -24.58 -7.54 28.27
C SER A 83 -23.17 -7.76 28.80
N ILE A 84 -22.67 -6.87 29.68
CA ILE A 84 -21.32 -6.98 30.24
C ILE A 84 -21.15 -8.21 31.13
N CYS A 85 -22.23 -8.67 31.79
CA CYS A 85 -22.22 -9.88 32.62
C CYS A 85 -22.25 -11.19 31.82
N ARG A 86 -22.79 -11.18 30.59
CA ARG A 86 -22.92 -12.39 29.76
C ARG A 86 -21.70 -12.60 28.87
N SER A 87 -21.16 -13.82 28.85
CA SER A 87 -20.13 -14.20 27.87
C SER A 87 -20.76 -14.41 26.49
N GLY A 88 -20.36 -13.63 25.49
CA GLY A 88 -20.68 -13.89 24.07
C GLY A 88 -22.11 -13.57 23.60
N ALA A 89 -22.97 -13.04 24.46
CA ALA A 89 -24.35 -12.63 24.11
C ALA A 89 -24.44 -11.11 23.91
N SER A 90 -23.60 -10.56 23.03
CA SER A 90 -23.71 -9.16 22.63
C SER A 90 -24.90 -8.98 21.70
N LYS A 91 -25.85 -8.10 22.06
CA LYS A 91 -26.95 -7.68 21.17
C LYS A 91 -26.53 -6.59 20.18
N LYS A 92 -25.27 -6.13 20.26
CA LYS A 92 -24.72 -5.06 19.42
C LYS A 92 -24.71 -5.49 17.96
N LYS A 93 -25.16 -4.61 17.07
CA LYS A 93 -25.19 -4.89 15.62
C LYS A 93 -23.83 -4.58 15.02
N ARG A 94 -23.27 -5.59 14.34
CA ARG A 94 -22.02 -5.43 13.60
C ARG A 94 -22.12 -4.30 12.57
N GLY A 95 -21.15 -3.40 12.56
CA GLY A 95 -21.08 -2.23 11.68
C GLY A 95 -21.80 -0.98 12.18
N GLU A 96 -22.65 -1.08 13.21
CA GLU A 96 -23.22 0.06 13.94
C GLU A 96 -22.39 0.39 15.19
N GLU A 97 -21.82 -0.62 15.84
CA GLU A 97 -20.95 -0.49 17.01
C GLU A 97 -19.60 -1.20 16.74
N ILE A 98 -18.51 -0.61 17.21
CA ILE A 98 -17.14 -1.10 17.04
C ILE A 98 -16.91 -2.36 17.89
N GLY A 99 -17.45 -2.40 19.11
CA GLY A 99 -17.30 -3.51 20.04
C GLY A 99 -18.44 -4.54 19.98
N PHE A 100 -18.52 -5.37 18.93
CA PHE A 100 -19.69 -6.27 18.75
C PHE A 100 -19.58 -7.66 19.40
N ARG A 101 -18.39 -8.12 19.80
CA ARG A 101 -18.17 -9.54 20.24
C ARG A 101 -18.53 -9.83 21.71
N GLY A 102 -18.75 -8.81 22.54
CA GLY A 102 -19.12 -9.01 23.96
C GLY A 102 -18.04 -9.67 24.84
N VAL A 103 -16.79 -9.69 24.38
CA VAL A 103 -15.63 -10.25 25.10
C VAL A 103 -14.56 -9.21 25.43
N GLY A 104 -14.57 -8.06 24.74
CA GLY A 104 -13.51 -7.03 24.83
C GLY A 104 -13.32 -6.50 26.25
N PHE A 105 -14.41 -6.18 26.95
CA PHE A 105 -14.32 -5.69 28.33
C PHE A 105 -13.74 -6.71 29.30
N LYS A 106 -13.89 -8.02 29.06
CA LYS A 106 -13.36 -9.07 29.96
C LYS A 106 -11.84 -9.13 29.97
N SER A 107 -11.17 -8.64 28.92
CA SER A 107 -9.71 -8.50 28.90
C SER A 107 -9.21 -7.56 30.02
N THR A 108 -10.04 -6.61 30.47
CA THR A 108 -9.69 -5.68 31.56
C THR A 108 -9.47 -6.37 32.90
N THR A 109 -9.87 -7.63 33.04
CA THR A 109 -9.59 -8.44 34.23
C THR A 109 -8.13 -8.79 34.41
N ALA A 110 -7.31 -8.61 33.35
CA ALA A 110 -5.86 -8.60 33.46
C ALA A 110 -5.34 -7.43 34.32
N LEU A 111 -6.09 -6.32 34.39
CA LEU A 111 -5.72 -5.18 35.23
C LEU A 111 -6.09 -5.39 36.68
N SER A 112 -7.31 -5.86 36.97
CA SER A 112 -7.82 -5.88 38.33
C SER A 112 -8.84 -6.98 38.57
N THR A 113 -8.87 -7.47 39.81
CA THR A 113 -9.88 -8.39 40.34
C THR A 113 -11.07 -7.67 41.00
N GLN A 114 -11.02 -6.34 41.09
CA GLN A 114 -12.08 -5.48 41.59
C GLN A 114 -12.27 -4.25 40.69
N ILE A 115 -13.36 -4.25 39.94
CA ILE A 115 -13.73 -3.16 39.03
C ILE A 115 -14.98 -2.49 39.59
N ILE A 116 -14.92 -1.20 39.89
CA ILE A 116 -16.06 -0.39 40.27
C ILE A 116 -16.48 0.42 39.05
N ILE A 117 -17.79 0.52 38.82
CA ILE A 117 -18.37 1.30 37.73
C ILE A 117 -19.30 2.32 38.38
N ALA A 118 -18.96 3.60 38.18
CA ALA A 118 -19.82 4.73 38.50
C ALA A 118 -20.40 5.25 37.19
N SER A 119 -21.72 5.27 37.05
CA SER A 119 -22.40 5.73 35.84
C SER A 119 -23.61 6.57 36.23
N ASN A 120 -23.48 7.89 36.17
CA ASN A 120 -24.35 8.86 36.84
C ASN A 120 -24.59 8.45 38.31
N ASP A 121 -25.86 8.25 38.69
CA ASP A 121 -26.28 7.93 40.06
C ASP A 121 -26.20 6.44 40.41
N ALA A 122 -25.69 5.60 39.49
CA ALA A 122 -25.55 4.17 39.72
C ALA A 122 -24.10 3.78 40.01
N PHE A 123 -23.92 3.05 41.11
CA PHE A 123 -22.62 2.53 41.53
C PHE A 123 -22.74 1.02 41.71
N PHE A 124 -21.85 0.28 41.06
CA PHE A 124 -21.77 -1.17 41.22
C PHE A 124 -20.35 -1.66 41.03
N THR A 125 -20.07 -2.87 41.48
CA THR A 125 -18.75 -3.48 41.37
C THR A 125 -18.82 -4.92 40.91
N PHE A 126 -17.83 -5.30 40.13
CA PHE A 126 -17.40 -6.67 39.91
C PHE A 126 -16.23 -6.94 40.87
N SER A 127 -16.40 -7.88 41.80
CA SER A 127 -15.37 -8.22 42.80
C SER A 127 -15.29 -9.73 42.98
N LYS A 128 -14.12 -10.29 42.66
CA LYS A 128 -13.81 -11.71 42.89
C LYS A 128 -13.97 -12.10 44.36
N ASN A 129 -13.43 -11.28 45.27
CA ASN A 129 -13.49 -11.52 46.71
C ASN A 129 -14.93 -11.55 47.23
N LYS A 130 -15.71 -10.50 46.92
CA LYS A 130 -17.12 -10.42 47.35
C LYS A 130 -17.94 -11.59 46.80
N CYS A 131 -17.69 -11.99 45.56
CA CYS A 131 -18.39 -13.12 44.94
C CYS A 131 -17.98 -14.47 45.56
N SER A 132 -16.69 -14.69 45.81
CA SER A 132 -16.15 -15.87 46.50
C SER A 132 -16.73 -16.03 47.90
N GLU A 133 -16.80 -14.94 48.67
CA GLU A 133 -17.40 -14.93 50.02
C GLU A 133 -18.89 -15.31 49.99
N ILE A 134 -19.67 -14.72 49.07
CA ILE A 134 -21.12 -14.99 48.96
C ILE A 134 -21.39 -16.43 48.50
N LEU A 135 -20.59 -16.94 47.56
CA LEU A 135 -20.75 -18.29 47.01
C LEU A 135 -20.02 -19.38 47.80
N GLN A 136 -19.20 -18.99 48.79
CA GLN A 136 -18.35 -19.88 49.58
C GLN A 136 -17.50 -20.81 48.69
N THR A 137 -16.89 -20.25 47.64
CA THR A 137 -16.07 -20.96 46.66
C THR A 137 -14.69 -20.33 46.53
N ASP A 138 -13.72 -21.09 46.03
CA ASP A 138 -12.35 -20.60 45.82
C ASP A 138 -12.29 -19.46 44.80
N LEU A 139 -11.44 -18.45 45.04
CA LEU A 139 -11.22 -17.32 44.14
C LEU A 139 -10.86 -17.73 42.70
N SER A 140 -10.14 -18.84 42.53
CA SER A 140 -9.76 -19.38 41.22
C SER A 140 -10.96 -19.86 40.40
N LYS A 141 -12.11 -20.12 41.05
CA LYS A 141 -13.35 -20.59 40.43
C LYS A 141 -14.36 -19.46 40.21
N VAL A 142 -13.99 -18.22 40.51
CA VAL A 142 -14.87 -17.06 40.39
C VAL A 142 -14.43 -16.21 39.19
N PRO A 143 -15.27 -15.99 38.17
CA PRO A 143 -15.01 -14.96 37.16
C PRO A 143 -15.17 -13.57 37.78
N THR A 144 -14.27 -12.65 37.44
CA THR A 144 -14.32 -11.25 37.84
C THR A 144 -15.55 -10.56 37.24
N VAL A 145 -15.74 -10.57 35.91
CA VAL A 145 -16.83 -9.85 35.24
C VAL A 145 -17.99 -10.79 34.92
N ARG A 146 -18.79 -11.09 35.96
CA ARG A 146 -20.00 -11.93 35.84
C ARG A 146 -21.17 -11.48 36.71
N ILE A 147 -20.92 -11.17 37.99
CA ILE A 147 -21.98 -10.82 38.94
C ILE A 147 -21.78 -9.37 39.39
N PRO A 148 -22.70 -8.44 39.04
CA PRO A 148 -22.60 -7.05 39.43
C PRO A 148 -23.19 -6.86 40.83
N PHE A 149 -22.43 -6.31 41.77
CA PHE A 149 -22.93 -5.99 43.11
C PHE A 149 -23.22 -4.49 43.22
N ASN A 150 -24.44 -4.13 43.62
CA ASN A 150 -24.77 -2.75 43.93
C ASN A 150 -23.85 -2.23 45.04
N LEU A 151 -23.40 -0.99 44.90
CA LEU A 151 -22.68 -0.24 45.91
C LEU A 151 -23.44 1.05 46.19
N ASP A 152 -23.42 1.49 47.44
CA ASP A 152 -23.77 2.86 47.74
C ASP A 152 -22.50 3.70 47.72
N LYS A 153 -22.61 4.96 47.30
CA LYS A 153 -21.44 5.85 47.20
C LYS A 153 -20.71 6.03 48.55
N SER A 154 -21.43 5.86 49.66
CA SER A 154 -20.88 5.87 51.03
C SER A 154 -19.99 4.67 51.36
N ASP A 155 -20.09 3.58 50.61
CA ASP A 155 -19.29 2.36 50.81
C ASP A 155 -17.90 2.47 50.17
N LEU A 156 -17.66 3.54 49.41
CA LEU A 156 -16.41 3.79 48.70
C LEU A 156 -15.43 4.58 49.58
N GLU A 157 -14.13 4.34 49.36
CA GLU A 157 -13.07 5.13 49.97
C GLU A 157 -13.19 6.62 49.59
N ILE A 158 -12.89 7.49 50.56
CA ILE A 158 -13.07 8.94 50.42
C ILE A 158 -12.32 9.49 49.21
N ASP A 159 -11.12 8.99 48.92
CA ASP A 159 -10.31 9.48 47.80
C ASP A 159 -10.87 9.02 46.43
N ILE A 160 -11.45 7.82 46.35
CA ILE A 160 -12.20 7.36 45.17
C ILE A 160 -13.43 8.25 44.95
N VAL A 161 -14.19 8.53 46.02
CA VAL A 161 -15.37 9.41 45.95
C VAL A 161 -14.98 10.81 45.46
N ARG A 162 -13.94 11.41 46.02
CA ARG A 162 -13.43 12.72 45.60
C ARG A 162 -13.05 12.72 44.12
N LYS A 163 -12.40 11.66 43.64
CA LYS A 163 -11.99 11.55 42.24
C LYS A 163 -13.19 11.41 41.30
N ILE A 164 -14.19 10.60 41.66
CA ILE A 164 -15.44 10.48 40.90
C ILE A 164 -16.15 11.84 40.81
N ASP A 165 -16.28 12.55 41.93
CA ASP A 165 -16.95 13.86 41.96
C ASP A 165 -16.21 14.91 41.14
N GLN A 166 -14.87 14.88 41.15
CA GLN A 166 -14.04 15.72 40.29
C GLN A 166 -14.31 15.44 38.80
N LEU A 167 -14.39 14.17 38.41
CA LEU A 167 -14.65 13.76 37.03
C LEU A 167 -16.07 14.10 36.58
N TYR A 168 -17.07 13.87 37.41
CA TYR A 168 -18.46 14.26 37.15
C TYR A 168 -18.61 15.78 37.02
N SER A 169 -17.95 16.55 37.90
CA SER A 169 -17.93 18.01 37.80
C SER A 169 -17.25 18.52 36.53
N SER A 170 -16.37 17.70 35.94
CA SER A 170 -15.70 17.97 34.65
C SER A 170 -16.53 17.52 33.44
N GLY A 171 -17.74 16.97 33.66
CA GLY A 171 -18.68 16.58 32.61
C GLY A 171 -18.63 15.10 32.19
N PHE A 172 -17.81 14.27 32.83
CA PHE A 172 -17.82 12.82 32.57
C PHE A 172 -19.08 12.18 33.19
N THR A 173 -19.63 11.18 32.53
CA THR A 173 -20.88 10.51 32.95
C THR A 173 -20.61 9.11 33.50
N THR A 174 -19.56 8.45 33.01
CA THR A 174 -19.19 7.08 33.38
C THR A 174 -17.72 7.01 33.75
N VAL A 175 -17.40 6.38 34.87
CA VAL A 175 -16.04 6.14 35.36
C VAL A 175 -15.88 4.67 35.72
N PHE A 176 -14.95 3.99 35.06
CA PHE A 176 -14.45 2.68 35.45
C PHE A 176 -13.27 2.87 36.39
N ILE A 177 -13.32 2.26 37.56
CA ILE A 177 -12.26 2.31 38.58
C ILE A 177 -11.74 0.89 38.78
N PHE A 178 -10.49 0.65 38.37
CA PHE A 178 -9.78 -0.60 38.57
C PHE A 178 -8.90 -0.46 39.82
N LYS A 179 -9.19 -1.21 40.88
CA LYS A 179 -8.43 -1.16 42.14
C LYS A 179 -7.29 -2.18 42.17
N ASN A 180 -6.22 -1.90 42.91
CA ASN A 180 -5.08 -2.82 43.08
C ASN A 180 -4.60 -3.38 41.73
N SER A 181 -4.34 -2.47 40.78
CA SER A 181 -4.22 -2.79 39.37
C SER A 181 -2.79 -3.14 38.95
N GLU A 182 -2.67 -4.03 37.97
CA GLU A 182 -1.42 -4.29 37.23
C GLU A 182 -1.13 -3.15 36.24
N ILE A 183 -0.70 -2.00 36.78
CA ILE A 183 -0.47 -0.74 36.03
C ILE A 183 0.49 -0.92 34.84
N SER A 184 1.47 -1.80 34.99
CA SER A 184 2.50 -2.06 33.98
C SER A 184 1.92 -2.44 32.60
N ILE A 185 0.75 -3.06 32.56
CA ILE A 185 0.04 -3.44 31.33
C ILE A 185 -0.41 -2.20 30.55
N ILE A 186 -1.13 -1.29 31.22
CA ILE A 186 -1.61 -0.05 30.59
C ILE A 186 -0.45 0.89 30.26
N GLU A 187 0.59 0.95 31.08
CA GLU A 187 1.77 1.75 30.78
C GLU A 187 2.46 1.31 29.48
N GLN A 188 2.54 0.00 29.22
CA GLN A 188 3.09 -0.52 27.97
C GLN A 188 2.25 -0.11 26.77
N GLU A 189 0.91 -0.19 26.86
CA GLU A 189 0.03 0.30 25.80
C GLU A 189 0.19 1.80 25.56
N LEU A 190 0.29 2.59 26.64
CA LEU A 190 0.46 4.05 26.58
C LEU A 190 1.81 4.50 26.00
N ARG A 191 2.82 3.63 25.96
CA ARG A 191 4.08 3.89 25.24
C ARG A 191 3.90 3.86 23.73
N LEU A 192 2.96 3.06 23.23
CA LEU A 192 2.63 2.92 21.81
C LEU A 192 1.45 3.80 21.38
N PHE A 193 0.71 4.37 22.34
CA PHE A 193 -0.46 5.19 22.09
C PHE A 193 -0.08 6.59 21.60
N ASP A 194 -0.64 6.97 20.45
CA ASP A 194 -0.51 8.31 19.86
C ASP A 194 -1.87 8.84 19.36
N ALA A 195 -1.88 10.07 18.85
CA ALA A 195 -3.12 10.67 18.36
C ALA A 195 -3.71 9.94 17.13
N ASN A 196 -2.95 9.15 16.38
CA ASN A 196 -3.45 8.41 15.21
C ASN A 196 -4.50 7.35 15.57
N TYR A 197 -4.59 6.94 16.84
CA TYR A 197 -5.66 6.09 17.33
C TYR A 197 -7.03 6.76 17.20
N LEU A 198 -7.10 8.09 17.18
CA LEU A 198 -8.36 8.83 17.07
C LEU A 198 -8.88 8.97 15.64
N LEU A 199 -8.04 8.67 14.64
CA LEU A 199 -8.28 9.03 13.23
C LEU A 199 -9.64 8.52 12.70
N PHE A 200 -9.97 7.26 12.98
CA PHE A 200 -11.19 6.60 12.49
C PHE A 200 -12.23 6.29 13.58
N LEU A 201 -12.02 6.76 14.81
CA LEU A 201 -13.06 6.78 15.84
C LEU A 201 -14.15 7.79 15.48
N ARG A 202 -15.41 7.47 15.77
CA ARG A 202 -16.56 8.22 15.24
C ARG A 202 -16.89 9.45 16.08
N ASN A 203 -16.81 9.31 17.39
CA ASN A 203 -17.32 10.26 18.36
C ASN A 203 -16.21 10.89 19.20
N ILE A 204 -15.20 10.12 19.58
CA ILE A 204 -14.12 10.60 20.44
C ILE A 204 -13.32 11.70 19.73
N LYS A 205 -13.16 12.81 20.44
CA LYS A 205 -12.42 14.00 20.01
C LYS A 205 -11.18 14.26 20.85
N THR A 206 -11.23 13.93 22.14
CA THR A 206 -10.12 14.16 23.06
C THR A 206 -9.88 12.96 23.97
N VAL A 207 -8.61 12.71 24.26
CA VAL A 207 -8.15 11.74 25.26
C VAL A 207 -7.12 12.42 26.13
N ASN A 208 -7.42 12.52 27.42
CA ASN A 208 -6.52 13.02 28.45
C ASN A 208 -5.91 11.83 29.19
N VAL A 209 -4.60 11.82 29.37
CA VAL A 209 -3.90 10.80 30.16
C VAL A 209 -3.13 11.49 31.27
N ASP A 210 -3.35 11.10 32.52
CA ASP A 210 -2.66 11.63 33.70
C ASP A 210 -2.06 10.47 34.50
N ILE A 211 -0.74 10.31 34.46
CA ILE A 211 -0.01 9.29 35.23
C ILE A 211 0.82 10.01 36.28
N GLU A 212 0.43 9.92 37.55
CA GLU A 212 1.14 10.57 38.66
C GLU A 212 1.49 12.06 38.39
N ASN A 213 0.54 12.83 37.85
CA ASN A 213 0.67 14.24 37.43
C ASN A 213 1.47 14.48 36.14
N LYS A 214 1.87 13.44 35.40
CA LYS A 214 2.40 13.57 34.04
C LYS A 214 1.25 13.51 33.05
N LYS A 215 0.87 14.68 32.55
CA LYS A 215 -0.27 14.83 31.64
C LYS A 215 0.16 14.69 30.18
N LYS A 216 -0.57 13.89 29.42
CA LYS A 216 -0.54 13.86 27.96
C LYS A 216 -1.93 14.19 27.41
N TYR A 217 -1.95 14.96 26.34
CA TYR A 217 -3.17 15.39 25.68
C TYR A 217 -3.17 14.95 24.21
N TYR A 218 -4.24 14.27 23.82
CA TYR A 218 -4.46 13.83 22.45
C TYR A 218 -5.80 14.36 21.95
N SER A 219 -5.84 14.91 20.74
CA SER A 219 -7.10 15.36 20.16
C SER A 219 -7.17 15.23 18.65
N ILE A 220 -8.39 15.21 18.12
CA ILE A 220 -8.69 15.26 16.70
C ILE A 220 -9.69 16.38 16.39
N LYS A 221 -9.36 17.20 15.39
CA LYS A 221 -10.28 18.16 14.77
C LYS A 221 -10.55 17.71 13.34
N ARG A 222 -11.81 17.77 12.90
CA ARG A 222 -12.22 17.41 11.54
C ARG A 222 -12.87 18.61 10.87
N GLU A 223 -12.41 18.94 9.66
CA GLU A 223 -12.95 20.00 8.82
C GLU A 223 -13.32 19.38 7.47
N SER A 224 -14.58 19.49 7.08
CA SER A 224 -15.10 18.86 5.86
C SER A 224 -15.52 19.91 4.86
N ASP A 225 -15.22 19.65 3.59
CA ASP A 225 -15.68 20.41 2.44
C ASP A 225 -16.18 19.45 1.33
N ASN A 226 -16.36 19.98 0.11
CA ASN A 226 -16.83 19.17 -1.03
C ASN A 226 -15.77 18.16 -1.53
N ASN A 227 -14.51 18.31 -1.14
CA ASN A 227 -13.38 17.49 -1.58
C ASN A 227 -12.95 16.47 -0.51
N GLY A 228 -13.63 16.40 0.62
CA GLY A 228 -13.40 15.41 1.66
C GLY A 228 -13.26 16.04 3.04
N THR A 229 -12.58 15.34 3.95
CA THR A 229 -12.38 15.76 5.34
C THR A 229 -10.91 15.82 5.67
N ILE A 230 -10.44 16.94 6.21
CA ILE A 230 -9.12 17.06 6.82
C ILE A 230 -9.24 16.78 8.31
N ALA A 231 -8.55 15.74 8.77
CA ALA A 231 -8.38 15.42 10.18
C ALA A 231 -7.03 15.94 10.67
N THR A 232 -7.06 16.87 11.62
CA THR A 232 -5.87 17.37 12.33
C THR A 232 -5.79 16.70 13.70
N LEU A 233 -4.76 15.88 13.87
CA LEU A 233 -4.41 15.19 15.10
C LEU A 233 -3.39 16.02 15.88
N SER A 234 -3.55 16.11 17.19
CA SER A 234 -2.58 16.76 18.08
C SER A 234 -2.18 15.81 19.20
N SER A 235 -0.87 15.73 19.48
CA SER A 235 -0.27 14.99 20.59
C SER A 235 0.82 15.85 21.23
N ASN A 236 0.58 16.39 22.43
CA ASN A 236 1.56 17.23 23.15
C ASN A 236 2.25 18.28 22.25
N ASP A 237 1.45 19.09 21.55
CA ASP A 237 1.86 20.15 20.62
C ASP A 237 2.45 19.71 19.27
N GLN A 238 2.58 18.41 19.01
CA GLN A 238 2.86 17.90 17.66
C GLN A 238 1.58 17.71 16.87
N LEU A 239 1.54 18.27 15.66
CA LEU A 239 0.41 18.15 14.75
C LEU A 239 0.71 17.15 13.63
N VAL A 240 -0.28 16.31 13.34
CA VAL A 240 -0.27 15.43 12.17
C VAL A 240 -1.60 15.59 11.45
N GLN A 241 -1.56 15.75 10.14
CA GLN A 241 -2.75 15.96 9.34
C GLN A 241 -2.95 14.82 8.34
N TRP A 242 -4.22 14.44 8.18
CA TRP A 242 -4.66 13.42 7.24
C TRP A 242 -5.86 13.94 6.44
N TRP A 243 -5.83 13.76 5.13
CA TRP A 243 -6.97 13.98 4.25
C TRP A 243 -7.70 12.64 4.03
N LEU A 244 -9.00 12.65 4.30
CA LEU A 244 -9.93 11.54 4.16
C LEU A 244 -10.93 11.91 3.04
N PRO A 245 -10.77 11.40 1.81
CA PRO A 245 -11.62 11.79 0.68
C PRO A 245 -13.07 11.39 0.95
N PHE A 246 -13.23 10.19 1.50
CA PHE A 246 -14.50 9.63 1.90
C PHE A 246 -14.44 9.18 3.36
N LEU A 247 -15.15 9.88 4.23
CA LEU A 247 -15.31 9.51 5.63
C LEU A 247 -16.64 8.79 5.83
N HIS A 248 -16.69 7.51 5.44
CA HIS A 248 -17.85 6.68 5.72
C HIS A 248 -17.76 6.07 7.12
N GLY A 249 -18.91 5.87 7.77
CA GLY A 249 -18.95 5.32 9.13
C GLY A 249 -18.40 3.89 9.25
N ARG A 250 -18.24 3.14 8.15
CA ARG A 250 -17.81 1.74 8.14
C ARG A 250 -16.50 1.46 7.42
N HIS A 251 -16.01 2.38 6.61
CA HIS A 251 -14.74 2.26 5.90
C HIS A 251 -14.26 3.66 5.49
N SER A 252 -12.96 3.82 5.31
CA SER A 252 -12.37 5.08 4.86
C SER A 252 -10.93 4.86 4.44
N THR A 253 -10.39 5.76 3.62
CA THR A 253 -8.95 5.85 3.35
C THR A 253 -8.43 7.19 3.82
N ALA A 254 -7.18 7.23 4.28
CA ALA A 254 -6.55 8.46 4.73
C ALA A 254 -5.14 8.61 4.14
N PHE A 255 -4.89 9.79 3.59
CA PHE A 255 -3.60 10.21 3.02
C PHE A 255 -2.99 11.27 3.91
N LYS A 256 -1.69 11.15 4.22
CA LYS A 256 -1.01 12.13 5.08
C LYS A 256 -0.82 13.43 4.30
N ILE A 257 -1.05 14.57 4.96
CA ILE A 257 -0.82 15.88 4.35
C ILE A 257 0.15 16.70 5.19
N ASN A 258 0.90 17.59 4.55
CA ASN A 258 1.76 18.56 5.22
C ASN A 258 1.00 19.86 5.55
N GLU A 259 1.67 20.82 6.20
CA GLU A 259 1.10 22.12 6.59
C GLU A 259 0.62 22.98 5.41
N LYS A 260 1.05 22.67 4.18
CA LYS A 260 0.61 23.33 2.94
C LYS A 260 -0.59 22.63 2.30
N ASN A 261 -1.19 21.64 3.00
CA ASN A 261 -2.22 20.74 2.47
C ASN A 261 -1.77 19.93 1.25
N GLU A 262 -0.47 19.68 1.08
CA GLU A 262 0.03 18.79 0.02
C GLU A 262 0.06 17.35 0.55
N VAL A 263 -0.37 16.40 -0.27
CA VAL A 263 -0.33 14.99 0.07
C VAL A 263 1.11 14.48 0.06
N ILE A 264 1.52 13.83 1.15
CA ILE A 264 2.88 13.30 1.36
C ILE A 264 2.84 11.81 1.69
N ALA A 265 3.95 11.12 1.42
CA ALA A 265 4.13 9.73 1.78
C ALA A 265 4.05 9.55 3.31
N CYS A 266 3.26 8.58 3.78
CA CYS A 266 3.31 8.16 5.18
C CYS A 266 4.41 7.10 5.41
N GLY A 267 4.91 7.00 6.65
CA GLY A 267 5.91 6.01 7.00
C GLY A 267 5.39 4.57 6.94
N SER A 268 6.28 3.58 6.80
CA SER A 268 5.90 2.16 6.78
C SER A 268 5.15 1.72 8.04
N GLY A 269 5.51 2.27 9.22
CA GLY A 269 4.80 2.03 10.47
C GLY A 269 3.44 2.74 10.58
N GLU A 270 3.19 3.75 9.76
CA GLU A 270 1.89 4.45 9.70
C GLU A 270 0.94 3.81 8.70
N SER A 271 1.47 3.15 7.67
CA SER A 271 0.78 2.49 6.57
C SER A 271 0.18 1.14 6.98
N VAL A 272 -0.89 1.17 7.79
CA VAL A 272 -1.55 -0.01 8.35
C VAL A 272 -3.05 0.00 8.11
N PHE A 273 -3.66 -1.19 8.14
CA PHE A 273 -5.09 -1.35 8.20
C PHE A 273 -5.60 -0.97 9.59
N HIS A 274 -6.77 -0.34 9.64
CA HIS A 274 -7.50 0.00 10.84
C HIS A 274 -8.83 -0.74 10.85
N CYS A 275 -9.19 -1.31 12.00
CA CYS A 275 -10.57 -1.68 12.31
C CYS A 275 -11.06 -0.68 13.36
N TYR A 276 -11.30 0.56 12.90
CA TYR A 276 -11.47 1.80 13.66
C TYR A 276 -10.23 2.23 14.46
N LEU A 277 -9.54 1.28 15.08
CA LEU A 277 -8.25 1.43 15.74
C LEU A 277 -7.16 0.66 14.96
N PRO A 278 -5.87 1.05 15.10
CA PRO A 278 -4.79 0.46 14.30
C PRO A 278 -4.61 -1.03 14.55
N THR A 279 -4.41 -1.78 13.46
CA THR A 279 -3.97 -3.18 13.49
C THR A 279 -2.46 -3.26 13.26
N LEU A 280 -1.88 -4.46 13.36
CA LEU A 280 -0.49 -4.72 12.96
C LEU A 280 -0.36 -5.11 11.48
N GLU A 281 -1.48 -5.20 10.75
CA GLU A 281 -1.46 -5.50 9.32
C GLU A 281 -1.08 -4.25 8.51
N SER A 282 0.05 -4.30 7.82
CA SER A 282 0.47 -3.22 6.91
C SER A 282 -0.41 -3.16 5.67
N CYS A 283 -0.66 -1.96 5.15
CA CYS A 283 -1.30 -1.74 3.86
C CYS A 283 -0.30 -1.94 2.70
N PRO A 284 -0.78 -2.30 1.49
CA PRO A 284 0.10 -2.40 0.32
C PRO A 284 0.61 -1.05 -0.17
N TYR A 285 -0.14 0.04 0.01
CA TYR A 285 0.21 1.38 -0.47
C TYR A 285 0.41 2.34 0.71
N GLN A 286 1.11 3.47 0.49
CA GLN A 286 1.44 4.48 1.50
C GLN A 286 0.22 5.32 1.94
N LEU A 287 -0.74 4.66 2.59
CA LEU A 287 -1.97 5.25 3.10
C LEU A 287 -2.52 4.39 4.26
N LYS A 288 -3.47 4.93 5.02
CA LYS A 288 -4.21 4.17 6.04
C LYS A 288 -5.55 3.72 5.49
N MET A 289 -5.92 2.46 5.71
CA MET A 289 -7.20 1.90 5.27
C MET A 289 -8.03 1.47 6.48
N ASN A 290 -9.16 2.12 6.70
CA ASN A 290 -10.11 1.75 7.74
C ASN A 290 -11.27 0.95 7.17
N GLY A 291 -11.73 -0.04 7.94
CA GLY A 291 -12.89 -0.83 7.59
C GLY A 291 -13.44 -1.64 8.75
N ASP A 292 -14.72 -2.00 8.70
CA ASP A 292 -15.32 -3.01 9.58
C ASP A 292 -14.80 -4.40 9.20
N PHE A 293 -13.50 -4.64 9.39
CA PHE A 293 -12.86 -5.92 9.09
C PHE A 293 -13.15 -6.96 10.17
N SER A 294 -13.14 -8.23 9.79
CA SER A 294 -13.00 -9.29 10.78
C SER A 294 -11.57 -9.34 11.28
N THR A 295 -11.39 -9.38 12.58
CA THR A 295 -10.08 -9.53 13.22
C THR A 295 -9.98 -10.85 13.98
N ASP A 296 -8.76 -11.28 14.29
CA ASP A 296 -8.54 -12.26 15.34
C ASP A 296 -9.03 -11.74 16.71
N PRO A 297 -9.15 -12.58 17.74
CA PRO A 297 -9.63 -12.12 19.04
C PRO A 297 -8.69 -11.08 19.69
N SER A 298 -7.39 -11.06 19.34
CA SER A 298 -6.46 -10.02 19.80
C SER A 298 -6.63 -8.68 19.09
N ARG A 299 -7.43 -8.62 18.02
CA ARG A 299 -7.63 -7.46 17.13
C ARG A 299 -6.37 -6.93 16.44
N LYS A 300 -5.24 -7.61 16.59
CA LYS A 300 -3.97 -7.22 15.96
C LYS A 300 -3.93 -7.59 14.48
N HIS A 301 -4.61 -8.68 14.10
CA HIS A 301 -4.54 -9.22 12.76
C HIS A 301 -5.92 -9.35 12.12
N LEU A 302 -5.96 -9.16 10.81
CA LEU A 302 -7.19 -9.30 10.04
C LEU A 302 -7.40 -10.77 9.64
N ILE A 303 -8.65 -11.22 9.71
CA ILE A 303 -9.07 -12.54 9.22
C ILE A 303 -9.66 -12.37 7.82
N ILE A 304 -9.18 -13.16 6.86
CA ILE A 304 -9.68 -13.16 5.48
C ILE A 304 -10.95 -14.02 5.38
N ASP A 305 -12.07 -13.46 5.82
CA ASP A 305 -13.40 -14.02 5.66
C ASP A 305 -14.24 -13.24 4.62
N VAL A 306 -15.51 -13.62 4.46
CA VAL A 306 -16.43 -12.95 3.52
C VAL A 306 -16.59 -11.47 3.84
N ASN A 307 -16.65 -11.12 5.14
CA ASN A 307 -16.83 -9.75 5.57
C ASN A 307 -15.61 -8.88 5.25
N THR A 308 -14.41 -9.33 5.61
CA THR A 308 -13.16 -8.64 5.27
C THR A 308 -13.03 -8.47 3.76
N ARG A 309 -13.33 -9.50 2.95
CA ARG A 309 -13.30 -9.38 1.48
C ARG A 309 -14.27 -8.32 0.94
N ASN A 310 -15.49 -8.25 1.49
CA ASN A 310 -16.45 -7.23 1.11
C ASN A 310 -15.96 -5.82 1.48
N THR A 311 -15.42 -5.64 2.69
CA THR A 311 -14.85 -4.35 3.11
C THR A 311 -13.66 -3.93 2.25
N LEU A 312 -12.76 -4.86 1.92
CA LEU A 312 -11.65 -4.63 0.98
C LEU A 312 -12.15 -4.22 -0.41
N LYS A 313 -13.23 -4.85 -0.89
CA LYS A 313 -13.87 -4.46 -2.15
C LYS A 313 -14.40 -3.03 -2.12
N THR A 314 -15.10 -2.64 -1.05
CA THR A 314 -15.64 -1.28 -0.94
C THR A 314 -14.51 -0.24 -0.85
N ILE A 315 -13.45 -0.50 -0.09
CA ILE A 315 -12.27 0.38 -0.06
C ILE A 315 -11.60 0.47 -1.44
N SER A 316 -11.58 -0.64 -2.20
CA SER A 316 -11.11 -0.62 -3.58
C SER A 316 -11.98 0.25 -4.48
N GLU A 317 -13.31 0.25 -4.30
CA GLU A 317 -14.24 1.11 -5.05
C GLU A 317 -13.96 2.60 -4.77
N ASP A 318 -13.77 2.97 -3.50
CA ASP A 318 -13.39 4.33 -3.10
C ASP A 318 -12.07 4.79 -3.72
N LEU A 319 -11.02 3.95 -3.69
CA LEU A 319 -9.73 4.28 -4.29
C LEU A 319 -9.83 4.46 -5.81
N LEU A 320 -10.70 3.70 -6.49
CA LEU A 320 -10.94 3.85 -7.92
C LEU A 320 -11.60 5.20 -8.22
N GLU A 321 -12.54 5.62 -7.40
CA GLU A 321 -13.17 6.93 -7.52
C GLU A 321 -12.16 8.06 -7.30
N ILE A 322 -11.31 7.97 -6.27
CA ILE A 322 -10.23 8.94 -6.03
C ILE A 322 -9.31 9.04 -7.25
N VAL A 323 -8.85 7.91 -7.80
CA VAL A 323 -8.01 7.90 -9.01
C VAL A 323 -8.75 8.53 -10.20
N GLN A 324 -10.04 8.24 -10.36
CA GLN A 324 -10.86 8.81 -11.42
C GLN A 324 -11.00 10.33 -11.31
N MET A 325 -11.21 10.86 -10.10
CA MET A 325 -11.30 12.30 -9.83
C MET A 325 -9.97 13.00 -10.10
N ILE A 326 -8.85 12.40 -9.70
CA ILE A 326 -7.50 12.93 -9.99
C ILE A 326 -7.25 12.99 -11.50
N ILE A 327 -7.56 11.91 -12.25
CA ILE A 327 -7.38 11.87 -13.71
C ILE A 327 -8.29 12.89 -14.42
N LYS A 328 -9.47 13.21 -13.86
CA LYS A 328 -10.33 14.28 -14.41
C LYS A 328 -9.87 15.69 -14.03
N GLY A 329 -8.91 15.83 -13.12
CA GLY A 329 -8.48 17.11 -12.57
C GLY A 329 -9.46 17.72 -11.57
N GLU A 330 -10.38 16.91 -11.02
CA GLU A 330 -11.33 17.34 -9.98
C GLU A 330 -10.63 17.48 -8.61
N ILE A 331 -9.54 16.73 -8.40
CA ILE A 331 -8.70 16.78 -7.20
C ILE A 331 -7.23 16.97 -7.63
N ALA A 332 -6.52 17.89 -6.99
CA ALA A 332 -5.14 18.27 -7.34
C ALA A 332 -4.05 17.36 -6.73
N TYR A 333 -4.41 16.35 -5.95
CA TYR A 333 -3.48 15.46 -5.23
C TYR A 333 -2.90 14.35 -6.11
N THR A 334 -2.16 14.74 -7.15
CA THR A 334 -1.57 13.79 -8.11
C THR A 334 -0.47 12.91 -7.51
N GLU A 335 0.10 13.29 -6.36
CA GLU A 335 1.04 12.47 -5.56
C GLU A 335 0.46 11.10 -5.22
N ILE A 336 -0.86 11.01 -5.00
CA ILE A 336 -1.53 9.74 -4.67
C ILE A 336 -1.29 8.68 -5.75
N LEU A 337 -1.23 9.08 -7.02
CA LEU A 337 -0.94 8.16 -8.11
C LEU A 337 0.42 7.50 -7.94
N THR A 338 1.42 8.23 -7.44
CA THR A 338 2.76 7.69 -7.17
C THR A 338 2.80 6.74 -5.97
N PHE A 339 1.91 6.95 -4.98
CA PHE A 339 1.81 6.08 -3.82
C PHE A 339 1.16 4.75 -4.17
N LEU A 340 0.21 4.78 -5.12
CA LEU A 340 -0.49 3.59 -5.63
C LEU A 340 0.38 2.75 -6.59
N THR A 341 1.48 3.28 -7.12
CA THR A 341 2.45 2.51 -7.92
C THR A 341 3.58 1.91 -7.09
N THR A 342 3.61 2.15 -5.77
CA THR A 342 4.68 1.68 -4.88
C THR A 342 4.13 0.73 -3.81
N ARG A 343 4.27 -0.58 -4.04
CA ARG A 343 3.90 -1.60 -3.04
C ARG A 343 4.92 -1.64 -1.89
N SER A 344 4.43 -1.47 -0.67
CA SER A 344 5.21 -1.46 0.59
C SER A 344 5.05 -2.73 1.43
N SER A 345 3.95 -3.47 1.25
CA SER A 345 3.66 -4.71 1.97
C SER A 345 3.22 -5.82 1.02
N PHE A 346 3.68 -7.03 1.28
CA PHE A 346 3.39 -8.25 0.51
C PHE A 346 2.71 -9.33 1.36
N SER A 347 2.14 -8.97 2.52
CA SER A 347 1.33 -9.90 3.32
C SER A 347 0.17 -10.46 2.48
N THR A 348 -0.39 -11.60 2.88
CA THR A 348 -1.48 -12.24 2.12
C THR A 348 -2.65 -11.29 1.91
N ILE A 349 -3.04 -10.53 2.93
CA ILE A 349 -4.14 -9.57 2.83
C ILE A 349 -3.77 -8.37 1.94
N SER A 350 -2.54 -7.86 2.07
CA SER A 350 -2.04 -6.74 1.24
C SER A 350 -2.00 -7.11 -0.24
N SER A 351 -1.45 -8.29 -0.54
CA SER A 351 -1.38 -8.81 -1.90
C SER A 351 -2.77 -9.08 -2.47
N THR A 352 -3.67 -9.64 -1.66
CA THR A 352 -5.07 -9.89 -2.09
C THR A 352 -5.78 -8.59 -2.43
N PHE A 353 -5.65 -7.57 -1.58
CA PHE A 353 -6.22 -6.25 -1.84
C PHE A 353 -5.61 -5.61 -3.09
N ALA A 354 -4.28 -5.55 -3.17
CA ALA A 354 -3.57 -4.91 -4.29
C ALA A 354 -3.95 -5.57 -5.62
N ASP A 355 -3.94 -6.90 -5.70
CA ASP A 355 -4.29 -7.59 -6.94
C ASP A 355 -5.76 -7.34 -7.34
N GLN A 356 -6.68 -7.32 -6.38
CA GLN A 356 -8.08 -6.99 -6.65
C GLN A 356 -8.23 -5.55 -7.15
N PHE A 357 -7.63 -4.60 -6.43
CA PHE A 357 -7.69 -3.18 -6.74
C PHE A 357 -7.07 -2.87 -8.09
N GLU A 358 -5.85 -3.34 -8.36
CA GLU A 358 -5.13 -3.06 -9.61
C GLU A 358 -5.82 -3.69 -10.83
N ASN A 359 -6.44 -4.85 -10.67
CA ASN A 359 -7.25 -5.46 -11.73
C ASN A 359 -8.49 -4.63 -12.05
N ALA A 360 -9.21 -4.16 -11.02
CA ALA A 360 -10.35 -3.28 -11.21
C ALA A 360 -9.91 -1.95 -11.84
N LEU A 361 -8.83 -1.36 -11.36
CA LEU A 361 -8.24 -0.11 -11.83
C LEU A 361 -7.97 -0.10 -13.32
N ARG A 362 -7.34 -1.17 -13.82
CA ARG A 362 -7.04 -1.35 -15.24
C ARG A 362 -8.29 -1.33 -16.12
N GLN A 363 -9.42 -1.79 -15.59
CA GLN A 363 -10.65 -2.03 -16.34
C GLN A 363 -11.69 -0.92 -16.18
N SER A 364 -11.74 -0.25 -15.03
CA SER A 364 -12.83 0.67 -14.69
C SER A 364 -12.45 2.15 -14.81
N VAL A 365 -11.18 2.51 -14.60
CA VAL A 365 -10.76 3.92 -14.64
C VAL A 365 -10.80 4.41 -16.09
N GLN A 366 -11.64 5.43 -16.31
CA GLN A 366 -11.90 6.03 -17.59
C GLN A 366 -10.94 7.18 -17.87
N ILE A 367 -10.40 7.19 -19.07
CA ILE A 367 -9.48 8.19 -19.58
C ILE A 367 -10.13 8.90 -20.75
N LEU A 368 -10.38 10.19 -20.63
CA LEU A 368 -10.84 11.04 -21.74
C LEU A 368 -9.64 11.42 -22.60
N LEU A 369 -9.67 11.02 -23.87
CA LEU A 369 -8.66 11.36 -24.86
C LEU A 369 -8.99 12.71 -25.52
N HIS A 370 -8.00 13.39 -26.11
CA HIS A 370 -8.24 14.62 -26.88
C HIS A 370 -9.23 14.44 -28.04
N SER A 371 -9.33 13.23 -28.58
CA SER A 371 -10.32 12.86 -29.60
C SER A 371 -11.77 12.83 -29.09
N GLN A 372 -12.00 13.17 -27.81
CA GLN A 372 -13.28 13.04 -27.09
C GLN A 372 -13.75 11.59 -26.91
N GLN A 373 -12.91 10.62 -27.24
CA GLN A 373 -13.16 9.21 -26.96
C GLN A 373 -12.75 8.86 -25.53
N ILE A 374 -13.48 7.92 -24.94
CA ILE A 374 -13.16 7.37 -23.62
C ILE A 374 -12.46 6.02 -23.82
N THR A 375 -11.32 5.85 -23.17
CA THR A 375 -10.63 4.57 -23.06
C THR A 375 -10.44 4.20 -21.58
N THR A 376 -9.85 3.03 -21.33
CA THR A 376 -9.50 2.52 -20.01
C THR A 376 -8.00 2.37 -19.89
N ILE A 377 -7.46 2.30 -18.67
CA ILE A 377 -6.01 2.17 -18.46
C ILE A 377 -5.41 0.97 -19.23
N ASN A 378 -6.08 -0.18 -19.24
CA ASN A 378 -5.60 -1.36 -19.99
C ASN A 378 -5.64 -1.23 -21.51
N LYS A 379 -6.34 -0.24 -22.05
CA LYS A 379 -6.46 0.06 -23.49
C LYS A 379 -5.74 1.35 -23.87
N TYR A 380 -5.17 2.03 -22.88
CA TYR A 380 -4.40 3.24 -23.12
C TYR A 380 -3.07 2.88 -23.78
N MET A 381 -2.79 3.54 -24.90
CA MET A 381 -1.59 3.28 -25.70
C MET A 381 -0.39 4.01 -25.09
N LEU A 382 0.59 3.23 -24.65
CA LEU A 382 1.83 3.71 -24.05
C LEU A 382 2.90 3.95 -25.10
N LEU A 383 3.70 4.99 -24.85
CA LEU A 383 4.98 5.17 -25.51
C LEU A 383 6.02 4.22 -24.88
N ASP A 384 6.98 3.79 -25.69
CA ASP A 384 8.00 2.83 -25.30
C ASP A 384 8.81 3.33 -24.10
N SER A 385 9.22 2.40 -23.24
CA SER A 385 10.02 2.67 -22.04
C SER A 385 11.40 3.26 -22.36
N GLU A 386 11.83 3.22 -23.63
CA GLU A 386 13.05 3.91 -24.05
C GLU A 386 12.94 5.43 -23.86
N PHE A 387 11.74 6.03 -23.92
CA PHE A 387 11.54 7.47 -23.78
C PHE A 387 11.36 7.90 -22.31
N SER A 388 11.98 9.00 -21.90
CA SER A 388 11.74 9.59 -20.57
C SER A 388 10.32 10.16 -20.48
N ILE A 389 9.81 10.38 -19.27
CA ILE A 389 8.47 10.94 -19.09
C ILE A 389 8.36 12.32 -19.78
N GLU A 390 9.38 13.16 -19.71
CA GLU A 390 9.41 14.47 -20.38
C GLU A 390 9.35 14.33 -21.90
N GLU A 391 10.07 13.35 -22.46
CA GLU A 391 10.04 13.04 -23.89
C GLU A 391 8.65 12.53 -24.32
N LYS A 392 8.02 11.68 -23.49
CA LYS A 392 6.66 11.17 -23.74
C LYS A 392 5.63 12.28 -23.73
N LEU A 393 5.68 13.15 -22.73
CA LEU A 393 4.82 14.33 -22.64
C LEU A 393 5.01 15.27 -23.85
N PHE A 394 6.26 15.46 -24.28
CA PHE A 394 6.56 16.23 -25.49
C PHE A 394 5.93 15.60 -26.73
N ILE A 395 6.10 14.29 -26.93
CA ILE A 395 5.53 13.55 -28.06
C ILE A 395 4.00 13.72 -28.09
N ARG A 396 3.34 13.44 -26.97
CA ARG A 396 1.88 13.55 -26.81
C ARG A 396 1.35 14.97 -27.04
N LYS A 397 2.11 16.00 -26.65
CA LYS A 397 1.73 17.40 -26.82
C LYS A 397 1.77 17.86 -28.27
N TYR A 398 2.70 17.33 -29.08
CA TYR A 398 2.98 17.87 -30.42
C TYR A 398 2.64 16.93 -31.58
N CYS A 399 2.24 15.69 -31.32
CA CYS A 399 1.76 14.77 -32.34
C CYS A 399 0.36 14.23 -32.02
N MET A 400 -0.62 14.55 -32.87
CA MET A 400 -2.01 14.16 -32.66
C MET A 400 -2.26 12.66 -32.83
N HIS A 401 -1.37 11.96 -33.54
CA HIS A 401 -1.42 10.50 -33.72
C HIS A 401 -1.29 9.75 -32.38
N PHE A 402 -0.52 10.31 -31.45
CA PHE A 402 -0.28 9.74 -30.13
C PHE A 402 -1.32 10.25 -29.14
N THR A 403 -2.52 9.68 -29.21
CA THR A 403 -3.65 10.00 -28.34
C THR A 403 -3.23 10.10 -26.88
N SER A 404 -3.28 11.32 -26.33
CA SER A 404 -3.07 11.56 -24.91
C SER A 404 -4.39 11.72 -24.17
N SER A 405 -4.35 11.38 -22.88
CA SER A 405 -5.36 11.88 -21.96
C SER A 405 -5.28 13.40 -21.92
N SER A 406 -6.43 14.07 -21.81
CA SER A 406 -6.46 15.51 -21.57
C SER A 406 -5.68 15.92 -20.32
N ALA A 407 -5.58 15.05 -19.31
CA ALA A 407 -4.87 15.30 -18.06
C ALA A 407 -3.37 15.00 -18.12
N VAL A 408 -2.94 14.06 -18.97
CA VAL A 408 -1.52 13.71 -19.15
C VAL A 408 -0.69 14.90 -19.61
N ILE A 409 -1.24 15.78 -20.46
CA ILE A 409 -0.51 16.96 -20.93
C ILE A 409 -0.14 17.92 -19.77
N THR A 410 -0.82 17.82 -18.63
CA THR A 410 -0.66 18.76 -17.50
C THR A 410 0.20 18.24 -16.34
N ASP A 411 0.39 16.93 -16.18
CA ASP A 411 1.16 16.36 -15.05
C ASP A 411 1.90 15.05 -15.40
N SER A 412 3.22 15.03 -15.19
CA SER A 412 4.10 13.88 -15.40
C SER A 412 3.76 12.65 -14.55
N LYS A 413 3.16 12.83 -13.37
CA LYS A 413 2.79 11.71 -12.48
C LYS A 413 1.69 10.86 -13.09
N ILE A 414 0.81 11.44 -13.91
CA ILE A 414 -0.25 10.72 -14.61
C ILE A 414 0.35 9.83 -15.70
N GLU A 415 1.34 10.32 -16.47
CA GLU A 415 2.05 9.49 -17.46
C GLU A 415 2.80 8.34 -16.77
N GLY A 416 3.49 8.62 -15.66
CA GLY A 416 4.16 7.56 -14.87
C GLY A 416 3.19 6.52 -14.31
N PHE A 417 2.00 6.94 -13.90
CA PHE A 417 0.93 6.05 -13.45
C PHE A 417 0.39 5.17 -14.58
N PHE A 418 0.18 5.74 -15.77
CA PHE A 418 -0.21 4.98 -16.95
C PHE A 418 0.88 4.05 -17.43
N ASP A 419 2.16 4.42 -17.36
CA ASP A 419 3.27 3.52 -17.67
C ASP A 419 3.32 2.30 -16.74
N TYR A 420 2.95 2.48 -15.47
CA TYR A 420 2.91 1.39 -14.50
C TYR A 420 1.73 0.45 -14.75
N PHE A 421 0.52 0.99 -14.95
CA PHE A 421 -0.72 0.21 -15.07
C PHE A 421 -1.17 -0.10 -16.51
N GLY A 422 -0.59 0.53 -17.52
CA GLY A 422 -0.89 0.26 -18.91
C GLY A 422 -0.22 -1.03 -19.38
N THR A 423 -0.75 -1.59 -20.46
CA THR A 423 -0.25 -2.85 -21.05
C THR A 423 -0.15 -2.81 -22.57
N GLN A 424 -0.67 -1.75 -23.21
CA GLN A 424 -0.68 -1.62 -24.67
C GLN A 424 0.37 -0.61 -25.08
N PHE A 425 1.14 -0.92 -26.11
CA PHE A 425 2.20 -0.07 -26.64
C PHE A 425 1.94 0.26 -28.09
N TYR A 426 2.35 1.45 -28.51
CA TYR A 426 2.36 1.82 -29.93
C TYR A 426 3.28 0.89 -30.73
N SER A 427 2.87 0.58 -31.96
CA SER A 427 3.67 -0.22 -32.88
C SER A 427 4.80 0.60 -33.49
N LEU A 428 5.78 -0.05 -34.12
CA LEU A 428 6.81 0.65 -34.90
C LEU A 428 6.22 1.61 -35.93
N ASN A 429 5.15 1.20 -36.61
CA ASN A 429 4.53 2.02 -37.65
C ASN A 429 3.97 3.32 -37.09
N ASP A 430 3.55 3.33 -35.82
CA ASP A 430 3.09 4.55 -35.14
C ASP A 430 4.24 5.55 -34.93
N TYR A 431 5.44 5.09 -34.56
CA TYR A 431 6.61 5.97 -34.43
C TYR A 431 7.09 6.56 -35.74
N LEU A 432 6.83 5.86 -36.86
CA LEU A 432 7.08 6.43 -38.18
C LEU A 432 6.21 7.67 -38.44
N TYR A 433 4.96 7.70 -37.97
CA TYR A 433 4.10 8.88 -38.11
C TYR A 433 4.69 10.13 -37.45
N LEU A 434 5.45 10.01 -36.35
CA LEU A 434 6.16 11.15 -35.74
C LEU A 434 7.06 11.85 -36.74
N LEU A 435 7.74 11.06 -37.59
CA LEU A 435 8.67 11.57 -38.57
C LEU A 435 7.98 12.04 -39.85
N LEU A 436 6.70 11.74 -40.07
CA LEU A 436 5.92 12.24 -41.20
C LEU A 436 5.37 13.66 -40.95
N GLU A 437 5.30 14.09 -39.69
CA GLU A 437 4.81 15.43 -39.34
C GLU A 437 5.96 16.46 -39.31
N GLU A 438 6.14 17.22 -40.40
CA GLU A 438 7.19 18.25 -40.50
C GLU A 438 7.18 19.23 -39.31
N GLY A 439 5.98 19.64 -38.87
CA GLY A 439 5.79 20.53 -37.73
C GLY A 439 6.29 19.95 -36.41
N PHE A 440 6.11 18.64 -36.18
CA PHE A 440 6.66 17.93 -35.03
C PHE A 440 8.19 17.89 -35.12
N VAL A 441 8.73 17.45 -36.26
CA VAL A 441 10.19 17.32 -36.47
C VAL A 441 10.91 18.66 -36.33
N LYS A 442 10.32 19.76 -36.78
CA LYS A 442 10.86 21.12 -36.57
C LYS A 442 10.95 21.48 -35.09
N LYS A 443 9.89 21.24 -34.31
CA LYS A 443 9.83 21.55 -32.87
C LYS A 443 10.66 20.61 -32.00
N CYS A 444 10.87 19.38 -32.46
CA CYS A 444 11.61 18.36 -31.73
C CYS A 444 13.09 18.77 -31.53
N SER A 445 13.61 18.58 -30.32
CA SER A 445 15.03 18.84 -30.03
C SER A 445 15.91 17.89 -30.84
N ILE A 446 17.14 18.28 -31.17
CA ILE A 446 18.07 17.41 -31.92
C ILE A 446 18.27 16.07 -31.19
N LYS A 447 18.35 16.08 -29.85
CA LYS A 447 18.52 14.88 -29.03
C LYS A 447 17.33 13.92 -29.12
N LEU A 448 16.11 14.43 -28.92
CA LEU A 448 14.90 13.60 -29.01
C LEU A 448 14.65 13.14 -30.45
N PHE A 449 14.90 14.00 -31.42
CA PHE A 449 14.84 13.65 -32.84
C PHE A 449 15.80 12.50 -33.15
N GLY A 450 17.08 12.62 -32.74
CA GLY A 450 18.09 11.59 -32.95
C GLY A 450 17.70 10.25 -32.33
N LYS A 451 17.08 10.28 -31.14
CA LYS A 451 16.52 9.11 -30.48
C LYS A 451 15.37 8.46 -31.25
N ILE A 452 14.35 9.23 -31.63
CA ILE A 452 13.20 8.74 -32.41
C ILE A 452 13.68 8.20 -33.77
N PHE A 453 14.51 8.95 -34.47
CA PHE A 453 15.02 8.59 -35.79
C PHE A 453 15.91 7.34 -35.72
N GLY A 454 16.79 7.27 -34.72
CA GLY A 454 17.61 6.10 -34.46
C GLY A 454 16.78 4.86 -34.11
N TYR A 455 15.78 5.03 -33.26
CA TYR A 455 14.82 3.98 -32.91
C TYR A 455 14.10 3.40 -34.14
N VAL A 456 13.60 4.29 -35.01
CA VAL A 456 12.95 3.92 -36.27
C VAL A 456 13.93 3.23 -37.23
N ILE A 457 15.14 3.76 -37.43
CA ILE A 457 16.17 3.14 -38.29
C ILE A 457 16.48 1.71 -37.83
N LYS A 458 16.76 1.54 -36.54
CA LYS A 458 17.13 0.24 -35.96
C LYS A 458 16.03 -0.79 -36.23
N ARG A 459 14.77 -0.40 -36.01
CA ARG A 459 13.63 -1.29 -36.20
C ARG A 459 13.28 -1.55 -37.67
N ILE A 460 13.42 -0.59 -38.58
CA ILE A 460 13.24 -0.82 -40.04
C ILE A 460 14.29 -1.77 -40.58
N ARG A 461 15.56 -1.57 -40.22
CA ARG A 461 16.65 -2.46 -40.63
C ARG A 461 16.39 -3.91 -40.21
N MET A 462 15.79 -4.08 -39.03
CA MET A 462 15.38 -5.41 -38.53
C MET A 462 14.14 -5.97 -39.26
N SER A 463 13.17 -5.14 -39.63
CA SER A 463 11.92 -5.57 -40.29
C SER A 463 12.06 -5.84 -41.79
N THR A 464 13.11 -5.33 -42.46
CA THR A 464 13.46 -5.66 -43.86
C THR A 464 13.79 -7.15 -44.12
N ILE A 465 13.67 -8.02 -43.10
CA ILE A 465 13.76 -9.47 -43.22
C ILE A 465 12.39 -10.14 -43.47
N GLY A 466 11.24 -9.44 -43.53
CA GLY A 466 9.98 -10.19 -43.70
C GLY A 466 8.61 -9.55 -44.00
N ARG A 467 8.41 -8.24 -44.23
CA ARG A 467 7.07 -7.75 -44.67
C ARG A 467 7.12 -6.59 -45.66
N LYS A 468 6.09 -6.54 -46.53
CA LYS A 468 6.01 -5.73 -47.76
C LYS A 468 4.95 -4.62 -47.76
N ASP A 469 4.20 -4.39 -46.68
CA ASP A 469 3.11 -3.41 -46.68
C ASP A 469 3.24 -2.39 -45.53
N GLY A 470 3.27 -1.10 -45.92
CA GLY A 470 2.97 0.07 -45.08
C GLY A 470 4.16 0.96 -44.68
N PHE A 471 4.36 2.06 -45.41
CA PHE A 471 5.27 3.21 -45.17
C PHE A 471 6.76 3.03 -45.48
N LEU A 472 7.30 3.91 -46.34
CA LEU A 472 8.73 3.99 -46.67
C LEU A 472 9.37 5.11 -45.84
N ILE A 473 10.56 4.85 -45.27
CA ILE A 473 11.35 5.89 -44.59
C ILE A 473 11.67 7.10 -45.51
N GLN A 474 11.49 6.95 -46.82
CA GLN A 474 11.64 8.02 -47.82
C GLN A 474 10.65 9.17 -47.61
N ASP A 475 9.48 8.89 -47.04
CA ASP A 475 8.43 9.87 -46.78
C ASP A 475 8.64 10.60 -45.44
N ALA A 476 9.60 10.15 -44.63
CA ALA A 476 9.93 10.75 -43.35
C ALA A 476 10.74 12.05 -43.53
N PHE A 477 10.55 12.97 -42.59
CA PHE A 477 11.35 14.17 -42.44
C PHE A 477 12.61 13.90 -41.60
N ILE A 478 13.74 14.43 -42.06
CA ILE A 478 15.05 14.36 -41.40
C ILE A 478 15.60 15.77 -41.16
N LYS A 479 16.17 16.01 -39.98
CA LYS A 479 16.93 17.24 -39.71
C LYS A 479 18.25 17.20 -40.47
N THR A 480 18.63 18.31 -41.11
CA THR A 480 19.99 18.52 -41.67
C THR A 480 20.81 19.44 -40.79
N THR A 481 20.15 20.36 -40.08
CA THR A 481 20.70 21.18 -38.99
C THR A 481 19.66 21.25 -37.87
N ALA A 482 19.91 22.01 -36.80
CA ALA A 482 18.92 22.25 -35.74
C ALA A 482 17.57 22.74 -36.29
N GLU A 483 17.60 23.67 -37.25
CA GLU A 483 16.43 24.37 -37.79
C GLU A 483 15.94 23.83 -39.13
N LYS A 484 16.85 23.26 -39.96
CA LYS A 484 16.51 22.84 -41.32
C LYS A 484 16.07 21.38 -41.36
N VAL A 485 14.85 21.16 -41.85
CA VAL A 485 14.21 19.85 -42.03
C VAL A 485 13.92 19.64 -43.52
N ILE A 486 14.14 18.43 -44.03
CA ILE A 486 13.84 18.01 -45.41
C ILE A 486 13.22 16.62 -45.41
N MET A 487 12.61 16.17 -46.50
CA MET A 487 12.22 14.75 -46.61
C MET A 487 13.44 13.88 -46.93
N VAL A 488 13.43 12.62 -46.48
CA VAL A 488 14.50 11.65 -46.79
C VAL A 488 14.61 11.41 -48.29
N SER A 489 13.49 11.44 -49.03
CA SER A 489 13.45 11.35 -50.49
C SER A 489 14.14 12.52 -51.21
N GLU A 490 14.26 13.68 -50.56
CA GLU A 490 14.90 14.89 -51.11
C GLU A 490 16.42 14.90 -50.88
N ILE A 491 16.96 13.89 -50.19
CA ILE A 491 18.38 13.77 -49.96
C ILE A 491 19.12 13.62 -51.29
N THR A 492 20.04 14.55 -51.53
CA THR A 492 21.02 14.46 -52.62
C THR A 492 22.43 14.40 -52.04
N PRO A 493 23.43 13.87 -52.78
CA PRO A 493 24.82 13.81 -52.32
C PRO A 493 25.45 15.16 -51.96
N GLN A 494 24.80 16.28 -52.28
CA GLN A 494 25.27 17.64 -51.98
C GLN A 494 24.75 18.17 -50.63
N ILE A 495 23.73 17.54 -50.05
CA ILE A 495 23.16 17.96 -48.77
C ILE A 495 24.12 17.54 -47.64
N LYS A 496 24.54 18.52 -46.84
CA LYS A 496 25.39 18.29 -45.67
C LYS A 496 24.54 18.27 -44.39
N PHE A 497 24.83 17.30 -43.53
CA PHE A 497 24.28 17.22 -42.19
C PHE A 497 25.27 17.88 -41.21
N SER A 498 24.75 18.66 -40.26
CA SER A 498 25.54 19.17 -39.13
C SER A 498 26.05 18.00 -38.27
N SER A 499 27.22 18.16 -37.66
CA SER A 499 27.80 17.16 -36.75
C SER A 499 26.85 16.84 -35.59
N GLU A 500 26.19 17.85 -35.04
CA GLU A 500 25.22 17.71 -33.93
C GLU A 500 24.07 16.74 -34.25
N VAL A 501 23.52 16.80 -35.47
CA VAL A 501 22.44 15.90 -35.90
C VAL A 501 22.96 14.48 -36.11
N ILE A 502 24.13 14.33 -36.72
CA ILE A 502 24.75 13.00 -36.91
C ILE A 502 25.05 12.38 -35.55
N GLU A 503 25.64 13.13 -34.63
CA GLU A 503 25.95 12.71 -33.26
C GLU A 503 24.71 12.25 -32.52
N ALA A 504 23.62 13.02 -32.60
CA ALA A 504 22.38 12.69 -31.91
C ALA A 504 21.69 11.44 -32.48
N ILE A 505 21.79 11.16 -33.78
CA ILE A 505 21.27 9.90 -34.35
C ILE A 505 22.19 8.75 -33.93
N CYS A 506 23.50 8.91 -34.15
CA CYS A 506 24.51 7.88 -33.90
C CYS A 506 24.69 7.55 -32.42
N SER A 507 24.24 8.39 -31.49
CA SER A 507 24.22 8.03 -30.06
C SER A 507 23.24 6.91 -29.73
N TYR A 508 22.30 6.58 -30.63
CA TYR A 508 21.27 5.55 -30.42
C TYR A 508 21.33 4.38 -31.41
N ILE A 509 22.21 4.43 -32.41
CA ILE A 509 22.35 3.38 -33.43
C ILE A 509 23.82 3.01 -33.67
N SER A 510 24.08 1.79 -34.14
CA SER A 510 25.44 1.35 -34.45
C SER A 510 25.98 2.02 -35.72
N SER A 511 27.31 2.02 -35.89
CA SER A 511 27.94 2.45 -37.15
C SER A 511 27.42 1.65 -38.35
N GLY A 512 27.11 0.36 -38.15
CA GLY A 512 26.51 -0.48 -39.19
C GLY A 512 25.08 -0.08 -39.55
N ASP A 513 24.28 0.41 -38.59
CA ASP A 513 22.92 0.90 -38.84
C ASP A 513 22.96 2.20 -39.65
N TRP A 514 23.87 3.11 -39.26
CA TRP A 514 24.10 4.36 -39.96
C TRP A 514 24.60 4.14 -41.38
N ASP A 515 25.60 3.28 -41.58
CA ASP A 515 26.13 2.93 -42.90
C ASP A 515 25.05 2.35 -43.81
N TRP A 516 24.20 1.48 -43.26
CA TRP A 516 23.07 0.92 -43.98
C TRP A 516 22.07 2.01 -44.41
N PHE A 517 21.71 2.90 -43.48
CA PHE A 517 20.80 4.01 -43.77
C PHE A 517 21.39 4.96 -44.84
N CYS A 518 22.65 5.35 -44.72
CA CYS A 518 23.32 6.22 -45.69
C CYS A 518 23.37 5.59 -47.09
N LYS A 519 23.75 4.31 -47.19
CA LYS A 519 23.79 3.58 -48.47
C LYS A 519 22.41 3.48 -49.12
N THR A 520 21.39 3.20 -48.31
CA THR A 520 20.01 3.02 -48.79
C THR A 520 19.43 4.34 -49.31
N ASN A 521 19.83 5.48 -48.74
CA ASN A 521 19.29 6.80 -49.04
C ASN A 521 20.26 7.73 -49.79
N LYS A 522 21.32 7.17 -50.40
CA LYS A 522 22.32 7.91 -51.20
C LYS A 522 22.97 9.10 -50.47
N ILE A 523 23.08 9.02 -49.14
CA ILE A 523 23.78 10.02 -48.33
C ILE A 523 25.28 9.78 -48.48
N LYS A 524 26.03 10.83 -48.80
CA LYS A 524 27.49 10.78 -48.80
C LYS A 524 27.94 10.73 -47.34
N ASN A 525 28.39 9.57 -46.88
CA ASN A 525 28.91 9.39 -45.52
C ASN A 525 30.29 10.07 -45.45
N ASP A 526 30.30 11.39 -45.24
CA ASP A 526 31.52 12.10 -44.88
C ASP A 526 31.91 11.57 -43.49
N SER A 527 33.09 10.97 -43.41
CA SER A 527 33.56 10.10 -42.33
C SER A 527 33.87 10.88 -41.05
N LEU A 528 32.88 11.57 -40.49
CA LEU A 528 33.02 12.38 -39.27
C LEU A 528 32.96 11.56 -37.99
N PHE A 529 32.68 10.24 -38.05
CA PHE A 529 32.70 9.37 -36.87
C PHE A 529 33.35 8.02 -37.16
N ILE A 530 34.68 7.97 -37.06
CA ILE A 530 35.41 6.72 -36.78
C ILE A 530 36.08 6.74 -35.39
N ASN A 531 36.28 7.88 -34.73
CA ASN A 531 37.24 7.94 -33.61
C ASN A 531 36.69 8.39 -32.25
N ASN A 532 35.55 7.87 -31.76
CA ASN A 532 35.27 7.95 -30.32
C ASN A 532 34.49 6.78 -29.68
N VAL A 533 34.31 5.65 -30.37
CA VAL A 533 33.74 4.42 -29.75
C VAL A 533 34.71 3.21 -29.81
N ALA A 534 35.89 3.37 -30.41
CA ALA A 534 36.91 2.33 -30.45
C ALA A 534 37.74 2.28 -29.14
N LYS A 535 37.15 1.77 -28.06
CA LYS A 535 37.90 0.96 -27.09
C LYS A 535 37.15 -0.34 -26.85
N GLY A 536 37.57 -1.36 -27.59
CA GLY A 536 37.31 -2.76 -27.27
C GLY A 536 36.72 -3.56 -28.43
N ILE A 537 37.61 -4.27 -29.13
CA ILE A 537 37.50 -5.67 -29.60
C ILE A 537 37.85 -5.84 -31.10
N PRO A 538 38.77 -6.78 -31.46
CA PRO A 538 39.21 -6.99 -32.85
C PRO A 538 38.23 -7.84 -33.67
N PRO A 539 38.29 -7.82 -35.02
CA PRO A 539 37.35 -8.55 -35.86
C PRO A 539 37.75 -10.02 -36.03
N ALA A 540 36.81 -10.94 -35.80
CA ALA A 540 36.97 -12.36 -36.16
C ALA A 540 36.33 -12.66 -37.52
N LYS A 541 37.06 -13.41 -38.35
CA LYS A 541 36.75 -13.75 -39.74
C LYS A 541 35.85 -14.99 -39.89
N THR A 542 35.02 -14.92 -40.94
CA THR A 542 34.50 -15.99 -41.83
C THR A 542 33.60 -17.13 -41.31
N ARG A 543 32.32 -17.01 -41.74
CA ARG A 543 31.21 -17.96 -42.03
C ARG A 543 31.51 -19.46 -42.14
N GLU A 544 30.56 -20.25 -41.61
CA GLU A 544 29.84 -21.31 -42.35
C GLU A 544 28.33 -21.34 -41.98
N LYS A 545 27.49 -21.84 -42.91
CA LYS A 545 26.01 -21.77 -42.91
C LYS A 545 25.35 -22.99 -42.24
N LYS A 546 24.30 -22.81 -41.42
CA LYS A 546 22.93 -23.41 -41.60
C LYS A 546 21.92 -23.12 -40.47
N ALA A 547 20.64 -23.24 -40.90
CA ALA A 547 19.34 -23.26 -40.20
C ALA A 547 18.75 -21.92 -39.72
N ALA A 548 17.47 -21.70 -40.03
CA ALA A 548 16.72 -20.47 -39.75
C ALA A 548 16.46 -20.34 -38.25
N ILE A 549 17.18 -19.42 -37.61
CA ILE A 549 17.07 -19.07 -36.20
C ILE A 549 16.26 -17.77 -36.10
N ALA A 550 15.29 -17.70 -35.19
CA ALA A 550 14.61 -16.46 -34.83
C ALA A 550 15.65 -15.46 -34.29
N PHE A 551 15.85 -14.36 -35.01
CA PHE A 551 16.87 -13.36 -34.67
C PHE A 551 16.38 -12.48 -33.50
N VAL A 552 16.86 -12.78 -32.29
CA VAL A 552 16.71 -11.90 -31.12
C VAL A 552 18.00 -11.08 -30.96
N SER A 553 17.91 -9.76 -30.89
CA SER A 553 19.10 -8.89 -30.87
C SER A 553 19.82 -8.93 -29.51
N ARG A 554 21.16 -8.90 -29.53
CA ARG A 554 22.07 -8.90 -28.36
C ARG A 554 21.96 -7.64 -27.47
N TRP A 555 21.28 -6.58 -27.94
CA TRP A 555 21.23 -5.25 -27.32
C TRP A 555 19.88 -4.90 -26.66
N ARG A 556 19.08 -5.91 -26.31
CA ARG A 556 17.81 -5.74 -25.59
C ARG A 556 18.00 -6.07 -24.11
N SER A 557 17.19 -5.49 -23.24
CA SER A 557 17.08 -5.98 -21.86
C SER A 557 16.63 -7.45 -21.87
N ALA A 558 16.98 -8.21 -20.84
CA ALA A 558 16.64 -9.63 -20.78
C ALA A 558 15.12 -9.85 -20.88
N GLU A 559 14.34 -8.93 -20.31
CA GLU A 559 12.88 -8.97 -20.25
C GLU A 559 12.28 -8.77 -21.65
N GLN A 560 12.78 -7.81 -22.42
CA GLN A 560 12.32 -7.64 -23.80
C GLN A 560 12.71 -8.83 -24.68
N GLN A 561 13.89 -9.42 -24.48
CA GLN A 561 14.29 -10.65 -25.17
C GLN A 561 13.34 -11.81 -24.85
N CYS A 562 12.87 -11.90 -23.61
CA CYS A 562 11.90 -12.91 -23.19
C CYS A 562 10.54 -12.70 -23.87
N ILE A 563 10.06 -11.46 -24.01
CA ILE A 563 8.80 -11.15 -24.73
C ILE A 563 8.92 -11.57 -26.19
N ASP A 564 10.01 -11.20 -26.87
CA ASP A 564 10.24 -11.58 -28.27
C ASP A 564 10.23 -13.11 -28.45
N VAL A 565 10.78 -13.85 -27.46
CA VAL A 565 10.78 -15.31 -27.45
C VAL A 565 9.36 -15.86 -27.28
N GLU A 566 8.57 -15.32 -26.35
CA GLU A 566 7.18 -15.72 -26.16
C GLU A 566 6.32 -15.45 -27.41
N GLU A 567 6.49 -14.30 -28.04
CA GLU A 567 5.81 -13.96 -29.30
C GLU A 567 6.23 -14.88 -30.44
N ALA A 568 7.52 -15.24 -30.52
CA ALA A 568 8.01 -16.21 -31.50
C ALA A 568 7.44 -17.63 -31.28
N LEU A 569 7.14 -18.00 -30.02
CA LEU A 569 6.40 -19.22 -29.68
C LEU A 569 4.90 -19.10 -30.00
N GLY A 570 4.44 -17.92 -30.40
CA GLY A 570 3.06 -17.60 -30.76
C GLY A 570 2.16 -17.36 -29.55
N ASN A 571 2.74 -16.98 -28.41
CA ASN A 571 2.03 -16.52 -27.23
C ASN A 571 1.86 -14.99 -27.29
N THR A 572 1.00 -14.43 -26.45
CA THR A 572 0.89 -12.99 -26.24
C THR A 572 1.54 -12.65 -24.91
N ALA A 573 2.64 -11.90 -24.93
CA ALA A 573 3.39 -11.56 -23.73
C ALA A 573 3.44 -10.05 -23.48
N VAL A 574 3.38 -9.66 -22.21
CA VAL A 574 3.37 -8.26 -21.77
C VAL A 574 4.36 -8.08 -20.62
N TYR A 575 5.18 -7.03 -20.68
CA TYR A 575 6.06 -6.66 -19.57
C TYR A 575 5.27 -6.10 -18.38
N VAL A 576 5.58 -6.60 -17.18
CA VAL A 576 4.98 -6.20 -15.91
C VAL A 576 6.00 -6.07 -14.77
N GLY A 577 7.30 -6.21 -15.04
CA GLY A 577 8.36 -6.25 -14.01
C GLY A 577 8.52 -4.95 -13.21
N ASN A 578 8.07 -3.82 -13.75
CA ASN A 578 8.00 -2.56 -13.01
C ASN A 578 7.00 -2.57 -11.85
N ARG A 579 6.14 -3.60 -11.74
CA ARG A 579 5.06 -3.66 -10.75
C ARG A 579 5.38 -4.38 -9.44
N ASN A 580 6.61 -4.88 -9.32
CA ASN A 580 7.06 -5.64 -8.16
C ASN A 580 6.07 -6.77 -7.78
N LEU A 581 5.57 -7.52 -8.78
CA LEU A 581 4.66 -8.66 -8.59
C LEU A 581 5.42 -9.96 -8.27
N GLY A 582 6.75 -9.91 -8.23
CA GLY A 582 7.62 -11.08 -8.10
C GLY A 582 7.73 -11.89 -9.40
N TYR A 583 7.41 -11.29 -10.55
CA TYR A 583 7.68 -11.79 -11.90
C TYR A 583 7.71 -10.60 -12.89
N ASP A 584 8.37 -10.77 -14.04
CA ASP A 584 8.61 -9.70 -15.01
C ASP A 584 7.60 -9.66 -16.16
N ILE A 585 7.02 -10.80 -16.54
CA ILE A 585 6.23 -10.94 -17.77
C ILE A 585 4.98 -11.77 -17.51
N GLU A 586 3.85 -11.32 -18.04
CA GLU A 586 2.64 -12.14 -18.17
C GLU A 586 2.54 -12.63 -19.61
N SER A 587 2.49 -13.94 -19.80
CA SER A 587 2.34 -14.56 -21.12
C SER A 587 1.09 -15.42 -21.17
N LYS A 588 0.28 -15.21 -22.21
CA LYS A 588 -0.91 -16.01 -22.51
C LYS A 588 -0.62 -16.91 -23.70
N THR A 589 -0.67 -18.21 -23.50
CA THR A 589 -0.47 -19.20 -24.56
C THR A 589 -1.69 -19.29 -25.49
N LYS A 590 -1.51 -19.94 -26.65
CA LYS A 590 -2.57 -20.10 -27.67
C LYS A 590 -3.84 -20.79 -27.17
N ASP A 591 -3.71 -21.70 -26.20
CA ASP A 591 -4.81 -22.40 -25.52
C ASP A 591 -5.46 -21.56 -24.40
N GLY A 592 -4.96 -20.34 -24.15
CA GLY A 592 -5.50 -19.40 -23.17
C GLY A 592 -4.89 -19.52 -21.77
N THR A 593 -3.93 -20.43 -21.56
CA THR A 593 -3.27 -20.61 -20.26
C THR A 593 -2.38 -19.41 -19.93
N MET A 594 -2.48 -18.90 -18.71
CA MET A 594 -1.62 -17.82 -18.21
C MET A 594 -0.32 -18.36 -17.61
N ARG A 595 0.79 -17.70 -17.96
CA ARG A 595 2.14 -17.92 -17.43
C ARG A 595 2.67 -16.62 -16.83
N TYR A 596 3.28 -16.73 -15.66
CA TYR A 596 3.93 -15.65 -14.94
C TYR A 596 5.43 -15.92 -14.96
N ILE A 597 6.18 -15.10 -15.70
CA ILE A 597 7.58 -15.38 -16.07
C ILE A 597 8.49 -14.35 -15.38
N GLU A 598 9.36 -14.83 -14.50
CA GLU A 598 10.50 -14.08 -13.96
C GLU A 598 11.71 -14.25 -14.88
N VAL A 599 12.41 -13.17 -15.21
CA VAL A 599 13.54 -13.20 -16.14
C VAL A 599 14.85 -13.04 -15.37
N LYS A 600 15.75 -14.03 -15.51
CA LYS A 600 17.08 -13.98 -14.89
C LYS A 600 18.15 -13.94 -15.95
N LEU A 601 18.95 -12.88 -15.95
CA LEU A 601 20.16 -12.83 -16.77
C LEU A 601 21.27 -13.66 -16.09
N ILE A 602 21.78 -14.67 -16.80
CA ILE A 602 22.79 -15.61 -16.33
C ILE A 602 24.10 -15.38 -17.09
N GLN A 603 25.22 -15.31 -16.37
CA GLN A 603 26.54 -15.21 -17.01
C GLN A 603 26.90 -16.54 -17.69
N PRO A 604 27.51 -16.52 -18.89
CA PRO A 604 27.95 -17.73 -19.58
C PRO A 604 28.83 -18.61 -18.69
N GLY A 605 28.45 -19.88 -18.51
CA GLY A 605 29.16 -20.83 -17.65
C GLY A 605 28.80 -20.77 -16.16
N SER A 606 28.04 -19.76 -15.72
CA SER A 606 27.41 -19.75 -14.39
C SER A 606 26.04 -20.43 -14.45
N GLY A 607 25.72 -21.27 -13.46
CA GLY A 607 24.40 -21.90 -13.33
C GLY A 607 23.56 -21.33 -12.19
N ASN A 608 24.08 -20.30 -11.50
CA ASN A 608 23.52 -19.81 -10.25
C ASN A 608 22.77 -18.50 -10.46
N PHE A 609 21.63 -18.35 -9.81
CA PHE A 609 20.90 -17.09 -9.68
C PHE A 609 20.30 -16.98 -8.28
N THR A 610 19.82 -15.80 -7.93
CA THR A 610 19.12 -15.55 -6.66
C THR A 610 17.68 -15.17 -6.92
N MET A 611 16.79 -15.61 -6.04
CA MET A 611 15.42 -15.12 -5.99
C MET A 611 15.23 -14.15 -4.84
N THR A 612 14.45 -13.10 -5.05
CA THR A 612 13.99 -12.24 -3.95
C THR A 612 12.90 -12.94 -3.14
N ASN A 613 12.62 -12.47 -1.91
CA ASN A 613 11.50 -13.00 -1.12
C ASN A 613 10.17 -12.85 -1.88
N ASN A 614 9.99 -11.75 -2.61
CA ASN A 614 8.77 -11.50 -3.39
C ASN A 614 8.61 -12.51 -4.53
N GLU A 615 9.66 -12.77 -5.31
CA GLU A 615 9.67 -13.81 -6.35
C GLU A 615 9.40 -15.20 -5.78
N TYR A 616 10.00 -15.53 -4.62
CA TYR A 616 9.78 -16.81 -3.95
C TYR A 616 8.32 -16.98 -3.48
N THR A 617 7.72 -15.92 -2.94
CA THR A 617 6.31 -15.89 -2.53
C THR A 617 5.38 -16.01 -3.74
N SER A 618 5.66 -15.30 -4.84
CA SER A 618 4.88 -15.40 -6.07
C SER A 618 5.00 -16.77 -6.74
N ALA A 619 6.19 -17.36 -6.75
CA ALA A 619 6.39 -18.71 -7.25
C ALA A 619 5.55 -19.75 -6.47
N HIS A 620 5.48 -19.62 -5.13
CA HIS A 620 4.57 -20.43 -4.30
C HIS A 620 3.10 -20.22 -4.66
N LYS A 621 2.70 -18.96 -4.87
CA LYS A 621 1.31 -18.59 -5.15
C LYS A 621 0.81 -19.14 -6.49
N TYR A 622 1.63 -19.04 -7.54
CA TYR A 622 1.22 -19.38 -8.91
C TYR A 622 1.65 -20.79 -9.35
N GLY A 623 2.57 -21.44 -8.64
CA GLY A 623 2.94 -22.84 -8.82
C GLY A 623 3.29 -23.19 -10.28
N LYS A 624 2.52 -24.10 -10.88
CA LYS A 624 2.73 -24.56 -12.28
C LYS A 624 2.56 -23.47 -13.34
N SER A 625 1.90 -22.37 -13.01
CA SER A 625 1.82 -21.21 -13.91
C SER A 625 3.02 -20.27 -13.79
N TYR A 626 3.92 -20.49 -12.81
CA TYR A 626 5.12 -19.67 -12.63
C TYR A 626 6.33 -20.28 -13.35
N PHE A 627 7.09 -19.42 -14.03
CA PHE A 627 8.27 -19.79 -14.80
C PHE A 627 9.43 -18.86 -14.49
N ILE A 628 10.65 -19.40 -14.55
CA ILE A 628 11.87 -18.59 -14.63
C ILE A 628 12.46 -18.78 -16.03
N TYR A 629 12.68 -17.69 -16.75
CA TYR A 629 13.42 -17.68 -18.01
C TYR A 629 14.84 -17.22 -17.71
N ALA A 630 15.74 -18.20 -17.65
CA ALA A 630 17.15 -17.96 -17.43
C ALA A 630 17.85 -17.69 -18.78
N ILE A 631 18.18 -16.43 -19.04
CA ILE A 631 18.72 -15.95 -20.30
C ILE A 631 20.24 -15.86 -20.21
N THR A 632 20.94 -16.58 -21.07
CA THR A 632 22.39 -16.50 -21.23
C THR A 632 22.73 -15.84 -22.57
N GLN A 633 23.55 -14.79 -22.54
CA GLN A 633 24.02 -14.13 -23.76
C GLN A 633 25.16 -14.93 -24.40
N LEU A 634 25.05 -15.22 -25.69
CA LEU A 634 26.06 -15.91 -26.50
C LEU A 634 26.63 -14.94 -27.55
N ASP A 635 27.72 -15.34 -28.20
CA ASP A 635 28.34 -14.48 -29.21
C ASP A 635 27.47 -14.30 -30.47
N ASP A 636 26.65 -15.29 -30.80
CA ASP A 636 25.79 -15.38 -31.96
C ASP A 636 24.28 -15.30 -31.64
N GLY A 637 23.90 -15.07 -30.38
CA GLY A 637 22.50 -14.97 -29.99
C GLY A 637 22.26 -15.05 -28.49
N ILE A 638 21.13 -15.64 -28.09
CA ILE A 638 20.78 -15.89 -26.70
C ILE A 638 20.39 -17.37 -26.53
N ARG A 639 20.64 -17.90 -25.34
CA ARG A 639 20.07 -19.18 -24.87
C ARG A 639 19.09 -18.88 -23.76
N VAL A 640 17.87 -19.39 -23.89
CA VAL A 640 16.83 -19.28 -22.86
C VAL A 640 16.58 -20.66 -22.27
N THR A 641 16.79 -20.79 -20.96
CA THR A 641 16.43 -22.00 -20.20
C THR A 641 15.14 -21.73 -19.44
N LEU A 642 14.10 -22.49 -19.76
CA LEU A 642 12.80 -22.38 -19.13
C LEU A 642 12.74 -23.31 -17.91
N ILE A 643 12.46 -22.75 -16.74
CA ILE A 643 12.29 -23.49 -15.50
C ILE A 643 10.84 -23.32 -15.05
N ASN A 644 10.04 -24.38 -15.10
CA ASN A 644 8.66 -24.36 -14.63
C ASN A 644 8.58 -24.75 -13.16
N ASN A 645 7.70 -24.10 -12.40
CA ASN A 645 7.47 -24.34 -10.98
C ASN A 645 8.78 -24.46 -10.19
N PRO A 646 9.58 -23.38 -10.07
CA PRO A 646 10.91 -23.42 -9.47
C PRO A 646 10.92 -23.91 -8.02
N ILE A 647 9.79 -23.83 -7.31
CA ILE A 647 9.65 -24.35 -5.95
C ILE A 647 9.73 -25.88 -5.91
N GLU A 648 9.18 -26.56 -6.91
CA GLU A 648 9.25 -28.02 -7.03
C GLU A 648 10.46 -28.49 -7.85
N SER A 649 10.91 -27.69 -8.83
CA SER A 649 11.93 -28.11 -9.80
C SER A 649 13.37 -27.75 -9.43
N LEU A 650 13.60 -26.87 -8.45
CA LEU A 650 14.93 -26.46 -8.01
C LEU A 650 15.19 -26.77 -6.54
N SER A 651 16.46 -26.96 -6.21
CA SER A 651 16.93 -26.98 -4.81
C SER A 651 17.38 -25.57 -4.44
N LEU A 652 16.60 -24.88 -3.61
CA LEU A 652 16.85 -23.50 -3.19
C LEU A 652 17.38 -23.47 -1.76
N GLU A 653 18.50 -22.78 -1.53
CA GLU A 653 19.07 -22.52 -0.21
C GLU A 653 18.72 -21.09 0.24
N LYS A 654 18.04 -20.94 1.37
CA LYS A 654 17.73 -19.61 1.94
C LYS A 654 19.00 -19.02 2.57
N ARG A 655 19.48 -17.89 2.05
CA ARG A 655 20.65 -17.17 2.56
C ARG A 655 20.26 -15.79 3.10
N VAL A 656 20.66 -15.47 4.33
CA VAL A 656 20.51 -14.12 4.91
C VAL A 656 21.72 -13.29 4.50
N LYS A 657 21.51 -12.19 3.77
CA LYS A 657 22.59 -11.41 3.10
C LYS A 657 22.98 -10.09 3.76
N GLN A 658 22.58 -9.83 5.01
CA GLN A 658 22.90 -8.54 5.66
C GLN A 658 24.09 -8.67 6.61
N TRP A 659 25.21 -8.07 6.23
CA TRP A 659 26.28 -7.72 7.17
C TRP A 659 26.02 -6.29 7.64
N GLU A 660 25.86 -6.10 8.94
CA GLU A 660 25.86 -4.77 9.55
C GLU A 660 27.09 -4.61 10.45
N TRP A 661 27.72 -3.44 10.38
CA TRP A 661 28.75 -3.04 11.32
C TRP A 661 28.07 -2.33 12.48
N TYR A 662 27.78 -3.09 13.54
CA TYR A 662 27.19 -2.57 14.77
C TYR A 662 28.30 -2.13 15.73
N CYS A 663 28.32 -0.84 16.08
CA CYS A 663 29.24 -0.24 17.04
C CYS A 663 28.49 0.06 18.34
N ASN A 664 28.65 -0.78 19.37
CA ASN A 664 28.00 -0.56 20.68
C ASN A 664 28.79 0.41 21.59
N SER A 665 30.02 0.74 21.21
CA SER A 665 30.95 1.56 21.97
C SER A 665 32.06 2.09 21.07
N PHE A 666 32.44 3.35 21.26
CA PHE A 666 33.53 3.99 20.54
C PHE A 666 34.29 4.93 21.48
N THR A 667 35.58 5.10 21.24
CA THR A 667 36.41 6.05 21.97
C THR A 667 36.06 7.47 21.51
N ARG A 668 35.71 8.36 22.45
CA ARG A 668 35.34 9.76 22.15
C ARG A 668 36.54 10.69 22.38
N GLU A 669 36.95 11.41 21.35
CA GLU A 669 37.61 12.71 21.51
C GLU A 669 36.56 13.79 21.21
N ASN A 670 36.08 14.48 22.23
CA ASN A 670 35.15 15.60 22.05
C ASN A 670 35.97 16.86 21.74
N MET A 671 35.60 17.59 20.68
CA MET A 671 35.99 18.98 20.50
C MET A 671 34.73 19.83 20.69
N ASP A 672 34.69 20.56 21.80
CA ASP A 672 33.59 21.48 22.10
C ASP A 672 33.90 22.85 21.47
N PHE A 673 32.97 23.36 20.67
CA PHE A 673 33.02 24.72 20.14
C PHE A 673 31.99 25.56 20.87
N LEU A 674 32.42 26.67 21.46
CA LEU A 674 31.54 27.67 22.01
C LEU A 674 31.14 28.63 20.88
N TYR A 675 29.84 28.89 20.76
CA TYR A 675 29.34 29.98 19.92
C TYR A 675 29.61 31.31 20.63
N GLU A 676 30.05 32.31 19.87
CA GLU A 676 29.93 33.72 20.28
C GLU A 676 28.47 34.18 20.24
#